data_AF-A0A812PP42-F1
#
_entry.id   AF-A0A812PP42-F1
#
_cell.length_a   1.000
_cell.length_b   1.000
_cell.length_c   1.000
_cell.angle_alpha   90.00
_cell.angle_beta   90.00
_cell.angle_gamma   90.00
#
_symmetry.space_group_name_H-M   'P 1'
#
loop_
_entity.id
_entity.type
_entity.pdbx_description
1 polymer ?
#
loop_
_entity_poly.entity_id
_entity_poly.type
_entity_poly.pdbx_seq_one_letter_code
_entity_poly.pdbx_strand_id
1 'polypeptide(L)'
;MENLMQRFPEKRYDVTNYIESFCLLFWCPCMGWQSKSLMLQSEEVLYKRRNLCCSGTQKRPYAQLGSVELHDSCCGLCVAMSSNLERVNEKGEGGIRPFFGVDRPYTEEICNELRARMEGRGDTAQRQQQTFLLDQMTKLTAELPLIMAKRGIQWPPPASTVAKIFPEGAPAFKTFAELYNPEEEVKFDTQAWHVVCCCELLSCLSRTIELGPDEAVIRTTRGLGRASMIERRPYAQIDDVEKETACGCCVSMKVGELIQEPISNGMGCDEETITQIVDELKRRIEIRGNIGQMKKLESIMCKVDDLRLLVQVFQHELGLDMQYPPEGMGLPPIRPHLKPSEDFPTREFEVTNYCMSLCCCLTQQDTMRLENDKVITKSSNCISENLNSMPYAQISSVDEDRCCYCCRGVNGIIPGCGCQGVKVADLANELQQRKVKRGDIAQLRNQENTMLNALELSVRTSSVLKKLDVEYPPSQETMVSEYGHGFTLPSATEGYLGEVHLGPSEQHGEKDYSVTNYLESCCICLRSLGLAGWQTQRLHLGEEEVTLTKKDFCATSTMRMPYAQLGSVDVETICCGSCFKVETDGGIIQPKCGCDKGLIDEISEDLQNRKVTRGNIAQVRMQENLMIEVIKLGVQLDQIARKEGVVYPPSQETMIQVFGPGPKQRSQSFQFRRGDGRSPKPTLLGCCFGSPSF
;
A
#
# COMPACT_ATOMS: atom_id res chain seq x y z
N MET A 1 -18.89 10.29 -2.47
CA MET A 1 -18.47 9.96 -1.10
C MET A 1 -18.71 8.49 -0.81
N GLU A 2 -19.94 7.98 -1.01
CA GLU A 2 -20.25 6.54 -0.84
C GLU A 2 -19.33 5.60 -1.64
N ASN A 3 -18.97 5.97 -2.88
CA ASN A 3 -18.03 5.17 -3.69
C ASN A 3 -16.57 5.27 -3.22
N LEU A 4 -16.19 6.32 -2.47
CA LEU A 4 -14.82 6.54 -2.00
C LEU A 4 -14.58 6.01 -0.58
N MET A 5 -15.63 5.92 0.24
CA MET A 5 -15.62 5.39 1.61
C MET A 5 -16.69 4.33 1.76
N GLN A 6 -16.64 3.31 0.91
CA GLN A 6 -17.66 2.27 0.91
C GLN A 6 -17.59 1.48 2.22
N ARG A 7 -18.70 1.45 2.96
CA ARG A 7 -18.83 0.64 4.17
C ARG A 7 -19.27 -0.76 3.78
N PHE A 8 -18.59 -1.75 4.36
CA PHE A 8 -18.94 -3.14 4.17
C PHE A 8 -19.42 -3.74 5.48
N PRO A 9 -20.63 -4.34 5.52
CA PRO A 9 -21.12 -5.01 6.72
C PRO A 9 -20.26 -6.24 7.02
N GLU A 10 -20.21 -6.68 8.27
CA GLU A 10 -19.55 -7.94 8.59
C GLU A 10 -20.25 -9.12 7.90
N LYS A 11 -19.48 -9.97 7.23
CA LYS A 11 -19.97 -11.21 6.63
C LYS A 11 -19.13 -12.38 7.08
N ARG A 12 -19.76 -13.53 7.31
CA ARG A 12 -19.09 -14.76 7.73
C ARG A 12 -19.41 -15.88 6.76
N TYR A 13 -18.37 -16.58 6.30
CA TYR A 13 -18.46 -17.74 5.45
C TYR A 13 -17.82 -18.95 6.15
N ASP A 14 -18.53 -20.08 6.17
CA ASP A 14 -17.90 -21.37 6.43
C ASP A 14 -17.22 -21.80 5.11
N VAL A 15 -15.91 -22.05 5.17
CA VAL A 15 -15.11 -22.48 4.03
C VAL A 15 -14.42 -23.82 4.31
N THR A 16 -14.97 -24.59 5.25
CA THR A 16 -14.47 -25.91 5.59
C THR A 16 -14.60 -26.85 4.40
N ASN A 17 -13.49 -27.49 4.03
CA ASN A 17 -13.51 -28.59 3.08
C ASN A 17 -13.83 -29.89 3.81
N TYR A 18 -15.06 -30.39 3.71
CA TYR A 18 -15.50 -31.54 4.49
C TYR A 18 -14.81 -32.85 4.10
N ILE A 19 -14.34 -33.01 2.85
CA ILE A 19 -13.51 -34.18 2.47
C ILE A 19 -12.13 -34.07 3.11
N GLU A 20 -11.48 -32.91 3.01
CA GLU A 20 -10.17 -32.68 3.63
C GLU A 20 -10.25 -32.95 5.14
N SER A 21 -11.28 -32.42 5.81
CA SER A 21 -11.53 -32.63 7.23
C SER A 21 -11.83 -34.08 7.59
N PHE A 22 -12.62 -34.78 6.78
CA PHE A 22 -12.92 -36.20 6.99
C PHE A 22 -11.68 -37.07 6.76
N CYS A 23 -10.90 -36.80 5.71
CA CYS A 23 -9.63 -37.47 5.45
C CYS A 23 -8.65 -37.22 6.59
N LEU A 24 -8.49 -35.98 7.04
CA LEU A 24 -7.62 -35.68 8.19
C LEU A 24 -8.08 -36.43 9.44
N LEU A 25 -9.38 -36.45 9.73
CA LEU A 25 -9.94 -37.22 10.84
C LEU A 25 -9.67 -38.72 10.73
N PHE A 26 -9.74 -39.30 9.53
CA PHE A 26 -9.50 -40.73 9.30
C PHE A 26 -8.01 -41.11 9.33
N TRP A 27 -7.16 -40.31 8.67
CA TRP A 27 -5.74 -40.60 8.47
C TRP A 27 -4.84 -40.08 9.61
N CYS A 28 -5.21 -38.99 10.29
CA CYS A 28 -4.70 -38.67 11.63
C CYS A 28 -5.85 -38.29 12.56
N PRO A 29 -6.45 -39.28 13.25
CA PRO A 29 -7.46 -39.04 14.27
C PRO A 29 -7.01 -38.03 15.33
N CYS A 30 -5.69 -37.93 15.52
CA CYS A 30 -5.03 -36.92 16.32
C CYS A 30 -5.44 -35.48 15.96
N MET A 31 -5.47 -35.14 14.67
CA MET A 31 -5.81 -33.80 14.17
C MET A 31 -7.31 -33.54 14.24
N GLY A 32 -8.14 -34.59 14.30
CA GLY A 32 -9.58 -34.47 14.38
C GLY A 32 -10.22 -33.79 13.17
N TRP A 33 -11.43 -33.27 13.36
CA TRP A 33 -12.15 -32.51 12.32
C TRP A 33 -11.54 -31.13 12.14
N GLN A 34 -11.08 -30.82 10.93
CA GLN A 34 -10.66 -29.47 10.58
C GLN A 34 -11.88 -28.60 10.23
N SER A 35 -11.86 -27.36 10.68
CA SER A 35 -12.83 -26.31 10.37
C SER A 35 -12.07 -25.09 9.85
N LYS A 36 -12.60 -24.47 8.80
CA LYS A 36 -12.04 -23.26 8.17
C LYS A 36 -13.17 -22.25 8.04
N SER A 37 -12.97 -21.00 8.47
CA SER A 37 -13.98 -19.95 8.31
C SER A 37 -13.35 -18.63 7.91
N LEU A 38 -14.02 -17.89 7.01
CA LEU A 38 -13.69 -16.52 6.66
C LEU A 38 -14.66 -15.57 7.33
N MET A 39 -14.15 -14.51 7.94
CA MET A 39 -14.93 -13.41 8.48
C MET A 39 -14.41 -12.12 7.85
N LEU A 40 -15.24 -11.51 7.01
CA LEU A 40 -14.93 -10.29 6.30
C LEU A 40 -15.41 -9.10 7.13
N GLN A 41 -14.48 -8.38 7.76
CA GLN A 41 -14.76 -7.15 8.51
C GLN A 41 -14.64 -5.93 7.59
N SER A 42 -14.90 -4.74 8.12
CA SER A 42 -14.87 -3.49 7.34
C SER A 42 -13.49 -3.13 6.78
N GLU A 43 -12.41 -3.53 7.44
CA GLU A 43 -11.03 -3.12 7.11
C GLU A 43 -10.07 -4.28 6.85
N GLU A 44 -10.37 -5.47 7.39
CA GLU A 44 -9.55 -6.67 7.23
C GLU A 44 -10.40 -7.93 7.08
N VAL A 45 -9.77 -9.00 6.63
CA VAL A 45 -10.34 -10.34 6.61
C VAL A 45 -9.64 -11.23 7.62
N LEU A 46 -10.44 -12.03 8.33
CA LEU A 46 -10.00 -13.02 9.28
C LEU A 46 -10.22 -14.40 8.68
N TYR A 47 -9.14 -15.14 8.50
CA TYR A 47 -9.17 -16.54 8.13
C TYR A 47 -8.82 -17.40 9.33
N LYS A 48 -9.80 -18.15 9.83
CA LYS A 48 -9.64 -19.03 11.00
C LYS A 48 -9.54 -20.47 10.56
N ARG A 49 -8.53 -21.18 11.06
CA ARG A 49 -8.36 -22.62 10.89
C ARG A 49 -8.30 -23.27 12.26
N ARG A 50 -9.11 -24.29 12.49
CA ARG A 50 -9.11 -25.02 13.76
C ARG A 50 -9.30 -26.50 13.51
N ASN A 51 -8.50 -27.29 14.18
CA ASN A 51 -8.70 -28.73 14.31
C ASN A 51 -8.51 -29.11 15.80
N LEU A 52 -8.45 -30.40 16.13
CA LEU A 52 -8.34 -30.86 17.52
C LEU A 52 -6.99 -30.47 18.16
N CYS A 53 -5.92 -30.45 17.37
CA CYS A 53 -4.56 -30.20 17.86
C CYS A 53 -4.12 -28.74 17.77
N CYS A 54 -4.62 -28.02 16.77
CA CYS A 54 -4.10 -26.75 16.34
C CYS A 54 -5.23 -25.77 16.05
N SER A 55 -5.00 -24.49 16.34
CA SER A 55 -5.87 -23.42 15.89
C SER A 55 -5.04 -22.21 15.50
N GLY A 56 -5.28 -21.66 14.32
CA GLY A 56 -4.65 -20.44 13.83
C GLY A 56 -5.70 -19.47 13.34
N THR A 57 -5.41 -18.18 13.52
CA THR A 57 -6.15 -17.09 12.87
C THR A 57 -5.16 -16.33 12.02
N GLN A 58 -5.62 -15.85 10.87
CA GLN A 58 -4.85 -14.97 10.02
C GLN A 58 -5.67 -13.71 9.75
N LYS A 59 -5.14 -12.55 10.16
CA LYS A 59 -5.73 -11.23 9.90
C LYS A 59 -4.93 -10.49 8.85
N ARG A 60 -5.56 -10.17 7.71
CA ARG A 60 -4.95 -9.37 6.65
C ARG A 60 -5.85 -8.20 6.25
N PRO A 61 -5.34 -6.96 6.22
CA PRO A 61 -5.99 -5.84 5.55
C PRO A 61 -6.23 -6.17 4.07
N TYR A 62 -7.27 -5.58 3.47
CA TYR A 62 -7.60 -5.85 2.05
C TYR A 62 -6.48 -5.46 1.08
N ALA A 63 -5.68 -4.46 1.41
CA ALA A 63 -4.47 -4.07 0.66
C ALA A 63 -3.38 -5.17 0.62
N GLN A 64 -3.39 -6.13 1.55
CA GLN A 64 -2.36 -7.17 1.66
C GLN A 64 -2.81 -8.55 1.14
N LEU A 65 -4.00 -8.64 0.55
CA LEU A 65 -4.53 -9.92 0.08
C LEU A 65 -3.90 -10.44 -1.21
N GLY A 66 -3.13 -9.59 -1.91
CA GLY A 66 -2.56 -9.96 -3.20
C GLY A 66 -3.68 -10.07 -4.24
N SER A 67 -3.66 -11.14 -5.04
CA SER A 67 -4.75 -11.48 -5.94
C SER A 67 -5.85 -12.26 -5.22
N VAL A 68 -7.13 -12.07 -5.58
CA VAL A 68 -8.24 -12.92 -5.12
C VAL A 68 -8.91 -13.51 -6.33
N GLU A 69 -8.64 -14.79 -6.59
CA GLU A 69 -8.96 -15.42 -7.86
C GLU A 69 -9.59 -16.78 -7.73
N LEU A 70 -10.47 -17.09 -8.68
CA LEU A 70 -11.11 -18.39 -8.80
C LEU A 70 -10.22 -19.28 -9.67
N HIS A 71 -9.99 -20.48 -9.18
CA HIS A 71 -9.24 -21.51 -9.88
C HIS A 71 -10.09 -22.75 -10.04
N ASP A 72 -10.29 -23.15 -11.29
CA ASP A 72 -10.90 -24.42 -11.62
C ASP A 72 -9.83 -25.51 -11.63
N SER A 73 -10.08 -26.56 -10.85
CA SER A 73 -9.29 -27.79 -10.80
C SER A 73 -10.17 -28.99 -11.16
N CYS A 74 -9.55 -30.11 -11.55
CA CYS A 74 -10.24 -31.37 -11.87
C CYS A 74 -11.37 -31.24 -12.91
N CYS A 75 -11.08 -30.67 -14.09
CA CYS A 75 -12.07 -30.49 -15.18
C CYS A 75 -13.28 -29.59 -14.81
N GLY A 76 -13.09 -28.60 -13.93
CA GLY A 76 -14.15 -27.68 -13.51
C GLY A 76 -15.10 -28.26 -12.44
N LEU A 77 -14.79 -29.45 -11.90
CA LEU A 77 -15.55 -30.07 -10.82
C LEU A 77 -15.18 -29.48 -9.45
N CYS A 78 -13.95 -28.97 -9.30
CA CYS A 78 -13.43 -28.46 -8.04
C CYS A 78 -12.94 -27.03 -8.21
N VAL A 79 -13.63 -26.07 -7.60
CA VAL A 79 -13.30 -24.64 -7.57
C VAL A 79 -12.58 -24.33 -6.26
N ALA A 80 -11.49 -23.57 -6.36
CA ALA A 80 -10.74 -23.04 -5.23
C ALA A 80 -10.58 -21.53 -5.38
N MET A 81 -10.55 -20.82 -4.26
CA MET A 81 -10.14 -19.42 -4.21
C MET A 81 -8.66 -19.33 -3.83
N SER A 82 -7.85 -18.64 -4.65
CA SER A 82 -6.45 -18.32 -4.35
C SER A 82 -6.34 -16.90 -3.80
N SER A 83 -5.53 -16.71 -2.76
CA SER A 83 -5.10 -15.40 -2.26
C SER A 83 -3.86 -15.51 -1.37
N ASN A 84 -3.35 -14.40 -0.82
CA ASN A 84 -2.30 -14.43 0.21
C ASN A 84 -2.74 -15.07 1.55
N LEU A 85 -4.01 -15.46 1.68
CA LEU A 85 -4.47 -16.30 2.79
C LEU A 85 -4.11 -17.77 2.56
N GLU A 86 -4.44 -18.30 1.38
CA GLU A 86 -3.97 -19.61 0.90
C GLU A 86 -3.79 -19.53 -0.63
N ARG A 87 -2.55 -19.69 -1.12
CA ARG A 87 -2.24 -19.66 -2.55
C ARG A 87 -2.53 -21.00 -3.19
N VAL A 88 -3.02 -20.97 -4.43
CA VAL A 88 -3.04 -22.13 -5.32
C VAL A 88 -1.67 -22.22 -6.00
N ASN A 89 -1.02 -23.38 -5.94
CA ASN A 89 0.23 -23.62 -6.66
C ASN A 89 -0.03 -23.86 -8.16
N GLU A 90 1.02 -23.91 -8.97
CA GLU A 90 0.90 -24.12 -10.43
C GLU A 90 0.29 -25.48 -10.82
N LYS A 91 0.28 -26.45 -9.90
CA LYS A 91 -0.36 -27.75 -10.08
C LYS A 91 -1.88 -27.69 -9.80
N GLY A 92 -2.40 -26.54 -9.40
CA GLY A 92 -3.79 -26.37 -9.01
C GLY A 92 -4.11 -26.93 -7.62
N GLU A 93 -3.09 -27.17 -6.79
CA GLU A 93 -3.23 -27.63 -5.40
C GLU A 93 -3.21 -26.42 -4.45
N GLY A 94 -3.89 -26.54 -3.30
CA GLY A 94 -4.05 -25.44 -2.36
C GLY A 94 -5.29 -24.58 -2.65
N GLY A 95 -5.27 -23.36 -2.11
CA GLY A 95 -6.42 -22.44 -2.10
C GLY A 95 -7.54 -22.85 -1.15
N ILE A 96 -8.43 -21.89 -0.88
CA ILE A 96 -9.61 -22.08 -0.04
C ILE A 96 -10.69 -22.77 -0.86
N ARG A 97 -11.12 -23.95 -0.41
CA ARG A 97 -12.11 -24.81 -1.10
C ARG A 97 -13.32 -25.08 -0.20
N PRO A 98 -14.37 -24.26 -0.24
CA PRO A 98 -15.56 -24.52 0.54
C PRO A 98 -16.19 -25.87 0.16
N PHE A 99 -16.68 -26.61 1.17
CA PHE A 99 -17.38 -27.87 0.99
C PHE A 99 -16.54 -28.97 0.32
N PHE A 100 -16.84 -29.29 -0.93
CA PHE A 100 -16.14 -30.27 -1.74
C PHE A 100 -15.35 -29.61 -2.89
N GLY A 101 -15.30 -28.27 -2.91
CA GLY A 101 -14.92 -27.49 -4.09
C GLY A 101 -15.99 -27.50 -5.19
N VAL A 102 -17.14 -28.14 -4.99
CA VAL A 102 -18.15 -28.28 -6.05
C VAL A 102 -19.12 -27.08 -6.09
N ASP A 103 -19.20 -26.29 -5.01
CA ASP A 103 -20.08 -25.13 -4.92
C ASP A 103 -19.42 -23.88 -5.51
N ARG A 104 -19.42 -23.85 -6.85
CA ARG A 104 -18.93 -22.69 -7.61
C ARG A 104 -19.67 -21.40 -7.25
N PRO A 105 -21.02 -21.33 -7.23
CA PRO A 105 -21.72 -20.09 -6.88
C PRO A 105 -21.31 -19.52 -5.52
N TYR A 106 -21.17 -20.37 -4.50
CA TYR A 106 -20.75 -19.92 -3.17
C TYR A 106 -19.30 -19.44 -3.14
N THR A 107 -18.39 -20.14 -3.83
CA THR A 107 -16.98 -19.71 -3.92
C THR A 107 -16.86 -18.40 -4.72
N GLU A 108 -17.64 -18.24 -5.80
CA GLU A 108 -17.74 -17.02 -6.59
C GLU A 108 -18.28 -15.85 -5.76
N GLU A 109 -19.30 -16.06 -4.93
CA GLU A 109 -19.82 -15.05 -4.02
C GLU A 109 -18.72 -14.53 -3.07
N ILE A 110 -17.95 -15.44 -2.47
CA ILE A 110 -16.84 -15.08 -1.58
C ILE A 110 -15.78 -14.28 -2.34
N CYS A 111 -15.36 -14.74 -3.52
CA CYS A 111 -14.37 -14.03 -4.34
C CYS A 111 -14.86 -12.64 -4.74
N ASN A 112 -16.12 -12.52 -5.19
CA ASN A 112 -16.69 -11.23 -5.60
C ASN A 112 -16.80 -10.26 -4.43
N GLU A 113 -17.19 -10.74 -3.25
CA GLU A 113 -17.25 -9.92 -2.04
C GLU A 113 -15.85 -9.44 -1.60
N LEU A 114 -14.84 -10.33 -1.64
CA LEU A 114 -13.46 -9.95 -1.32
C LEU A 114 -12.89 -8.94 -2.32
N ARG A 115 -13.11 -9.14 -3.63
CA ARG A 115 -12.70 -8.18 -4.66
C ARG A 115 -13.36 -6.83 -4.48
N ALA A 116 -14.67 -6.78 -4.23
CA ALA A 116 -15.38 -5.53 -3.96
C ALA A 116 -14.78 -4.78 -2.76
N ARG A 117 -14.38 -5.51 -1.70
CA ARG A 117 -13.71 -4.92 -0.53
C ARG A 117 -12.29 -4.46 -0.84
N MET A 118 -11.53 -5.19 -1.65
CA MET A 118 -10.22 -4.76 -2.11
C MET A 118 -10.29 -3.51 -2.99
N GLU A 119 -11.28 -3.43 -3.88
CA GLU A 119 -11.54 -2.24 -4.69
C GLU A 119 -11.95 -1.04 -3.84
N GLY A 120 -12.75 -1.25 -2.80
CA GLY A 120 -13.27 -0.19 -1.92
C GLY A 120 -12.41 0.17 -0.70
N ARG A 121 -11.45 -0.68 -0.30
CA ARG A 121 -10.61 -0.50 0.92
C ARG A 121 -9.13 -0.83 0.73
N GLY A 122 -8.72 -1.32 -0.44
CA GLY A 122 -7.31 -1.61 -0.78
C GLY A 122 -6.63 -0.47 -1.53
N ASP A 123 -5.50 -0.76 -2.18
CA ASP A 123 -4.62 0.23 -2.82
C ASP A 123 -5.33 1.04 -3.92
N THR A 124 -6.28 0.41 -4.64
CA THR A 124 -7.08 1.08 -5.66
C THR A 124 -7.94 2.18 -5.07
N ALA A 125 -8.62 1.92 -3.94
CA ALA A 125 -9.39 2.93 -3.22
C ALA A 125 -8.49 4.05 -2.70
N GLN A 126 -7.34 3.69 -2.10
CA GLN A 126 -6.38 4.65 -1.56
C GLN A 126 -5.95 5.66 -2.63
N ARG A 127 -5.57 5.17 -3.82
CA ARG A 127 -5.20 6.01 -4.96
C ARG A 127 -6.37 6.86 -5.48
N GLN A 128 -7.58 6.31 -5.57
CA GLN A 128 -8.75 7.07 -5.98
C GLN A 128 -9.06 8.21 -5.00
N GLN A 129 -8.97 7.95 -3.70
CA GLN A 129 -9.10 8.95 -2.65
C GLN A 129 -8.00 10.02 -2.75
N GLN A 130 -6.73 9.66 -2.99
CA GLN A 130 -5.65 10.64 -3.19
C GLN A 130 -5.90 11.50 -4.43
N THR A 131 -6.44 10.91 -5.50
CA THR A 131 -6.81 11.64 -6.72
C THR A 131 -7.89 12.67 -6.43
N PHE A 132 -8.95 12.24 -5.73
CA PHE A 132 -10.01 13.14 -5.29
C PHE A 132 -9.48 14.26 -4.39
N LEU A 133 -8.65 13.93 -3.40
CA LEU A 133 -8.01 14.89 -2.49
C LEU A 133 -7.19 15.92 -3.26
N LEU A 134 -6.34 15.50 -4.19
CA LEU A 134 -5.53 16.39 -5.01
C LEU A 134 -6.39 17.32 -5.88
N ASP A 135 -7.47 16.80 -6.45
CA ASP A 135 -8.41 17.58 -7.24
C ASP A 135 -9.13 18.63 -6.38
N GLN A 136 -9.60 18.25 -5.19
CA GLN A 136 -10.18 19.19 -4.24
C GLN A 136 -9.17 20.24 -3.79
N MET A 137 -7.96 19.82 -3.38
CA MET A 137 -6.93 20.77 -2.98
C MET A 137 -6.58 21.74 -4.10
N THR A 138 -6.52 21.28 -5.35
CA THR A 138 -6.30 22.14 -6.51
C THR A 138 -7.43 23.16 -6.69
N LYS A 139 -8.69 22.77 -6.48
CA LYS A 139 -9.83 23.70 -6.42
C LYS A 139 -9.62 24.74 -5.32
N LEU A 140 -9.35 24.32 -4.08
CA LEU A 140 -9.21 25.24 -2.93
C LEU A 140 -8.05 26.23 -3.11
N THR A 141 -6.91 25.76 -3.62
CA THR A 141 -5.76 26.60 -3.94
C THR A 141 -6.00 27.53 -5.13
N ALA A 142 -7.06 27.32 -5.91
CA ALA A 142 -7.49 28.26 -6.96
C ALA A 142 -8.53 29.26 -6.41
N GLU A 143 -9.48 28.78 -5.61
CA GLU A 143 -10.61 29.56 -5.13
C GLU A 143 -10.23 30.65 -4.13
N LEU A 144 -9.37 30.34 -3.16
CA LEU A 144 -8.95 31.31 -2.16
C LEU A 144 -8.18 32.51 -2.76
N PRO A 145 -7.24 32.33 -3.70
CA PRO A 145 -6.66 33.44 -4.46
C PRO A 145 -7.68 34.34 -5.17
N LEU A 146 -8.76 33.78 -5.72
CA LEU A 146 -9.81 34.58 -6.36
C LEU A 146 -10.54 35.46 -5.33
N ILE A 147 -10.84 34.91 -4.15
CA ILE A 147 -11.41 35.66 -3.01
C ILE A 147 -10.47 36.78 -2.57
N MET A 148 -9.18 36.47 -2.39
CA MET A 148 -8.17 37.44 -1.98
C MET A 148 -8.02 38.56 -3.01
N ALA A 149 -7.93 38.22 -4.31
CA ALA A 149 -7.84 39.19 -5.40
C ALA A 149 -9.08 40.09 -5.47
N LYS A 150 -10.27 39.53 -5.28
CA LYS A 150 -11.54 40.30 -5.24
C LYS A 150 -11.56 41.32 -4.11
N ARG A 151 -10.94 41.00 -2.97
CA ARG A 151 -10.77 41.90 -1.82
C ARG A 151 -9.59 42.86 -1.94
N GLY A 152 -8.81 42.78 -3.02
CA GLY A 152 -7.62 43.61 -3.21
C GLY A 152 -6.46 43.23 -2.29
N ILE A 153 -6.44 42.02 -1.76
CA ILE A 153 -5.34 41.52 -0.93
C ILE A 153 -4.15 41.21 -1.84
N GLN A 154 -3.00 41.81 -1.52
CA GLN A 154 -1.78 41.63 -2.31
C GLN A 154 -1.15 40.26 -2.04
N TRP A 155 -0.77 39.57 -3.12
CA TRP A 155 -0.01 38.33 -3.07
C TRP A 155 1.13 38.32 -4.11
N PRO A 156 2.37 37.91 -3.74
CA PRO A 156 2.83 37.59 -2.39
C PRO A 156 2.65 38.75 -1.40
N PRO A 157 2.50 38.48 -0.09
CA PRO A 157 2.29 39.53 0.91
C PRO A 157 3.52 40.44 1.01
N PRO A 158 3.35 41.73 1.33
CA PRO A 158 4.47 42.64 1.54
C PRO A 158 5.32 42.20 2.75
N ALA A 159 6.61 42.52 2.74
CA ALA A 159 7.56 42.12 3.79
C ALA A 159 7.12 42.52 5.21
N SER A 160 6.40 43.63 5.36
CA SER A 160 5.82 44.07 6.63
C SER A 160 4.75 43.13 7.16
N THR A 161 3.94 42.54 6.28
CA THR A 161 2.92 41.55 6.64
C THR A 161 3.58 40.22 6.96
N VAL A 162 4.57 39.81 6.17
CA VAL A 162 5.36 38.60 6.43
C VAL A 162 6.04 38.63 7.80
N ALA A 163 6.69 39.75 8.15
CA ALA A 163 7.37 39.89 9.44
C ALA A 163 6.40 39.84 10.65
N LYS A 164 5.13 40.19 10.46
CA LYS A 164 4.10 40.12 11.50
C LYS A 164 3.54 38.71 11.67
N ILE A 165 3.29 38.02 10.56
CA ILE A 165 2.69 36.68 10.57
C ILE A 165 3.74 35.62 10.90
N PHE A 166 4.98 35.80 10.44
CA PHE A 166 6.07 34.84 10.53
C PHE A 166 7.32 35.44 11.18
N PRO A 167 7.27 35.77 12.49
CA PRO A 167 8.38 36.43 13.17
C PRO A 167 9.66 35.57 13.25
N GLU A 168 9.52 34.24 13.22
CA GLU A 168 10.64 33.30 13.32
C GLU A 168 11.34 33.00 11.99
N GLY A 169 10.77 33.45 10.87
CA GLY A 169 11.34 33.24 9.54
C GLY A 169 10.27 33.20 8.45
N ALA A 170 10.49 33.96 7.39
CA ALA A 170 9.58 34.01 6.25
C ALA A 170 9.59 32.69 5.46
N PRO A 171 8.44 32.04 5.22
CA PRO A 171 8.37 30.93 4.29
C PRO A 171 8.59 31.43 2.84
N ALA A 172 8.94 30.51 1.95
CA ALA A 172 8.97 30.80 0.53
C ALA A 172 7.54 30.89 -0.02
N PHE A 173 7.18 32.06 -0.56
CA PHE A 173 5.85 32.27 -1.16
C PHE A 173 5.90 31.98 -2.66
N LYS A 174 5.03 31.07 -3.10
CA LYS A 174 4.75 30.84 -4.52
C LYS A 174 3.85 31.94 -5.07
N THR A 175 4.03 32.33 -6.31
CA THR A 175 3.08 33.17 -7.05
C THR A 175 1.74 32.47 -7.23
N PHE A 176 0.65 33.21 -7.50
CA PHE A 176 -0.64 32.57 -7.82
C PHE A 176 -0.52 31.59 -9.00
N ALA A 177 0.25 31.93 -10.03
CA ALA A 177 0.50 31.04 -11.17
C ALA A 177 1.10 29.69 -10.76
N GLU A 178 2.09 29.71 -9.86
CA GLU A 178 2.76 28.51 -9.35
C GLU A 178 1.84 27.70 -8.41
N LEU A 179 0.95 28.36 -7.68
CA LEU A 179 -0.06 27.72 -6.83
C LEU A 179 -1.11 26.97 -7.67
N TYR A 180 -1.54 27.56 -8.79
CA TYR A 180 -2.44 26.93 -9.74
C TYR A 180 -1.68 26.07 -10.76
N ASN A 181 -1.15 24.94 -10.28
CA ASN A 181 -0.62 23.89 -11.16
C ASN A 181 -1.55 22.67 -11.12
N PRO A 182 -2.51 22.55 -12.06
CA PRO A 182 -3.32 21.36 -12.18
C PRO A 182 -2.47 20.22 -12.75
N GLU A 183 -2.23 19.19 -11.94
CA GLU A 183 -1.58 17.98 -12.42
C GLU A 183 -2.50 17.29 -13.44
N GLU A 184 -1.96 17.05 -14.64
CA GLU A 184 -2.68 16.26 -15.64
C GLU A 184 -2.68 14.80 -15.22
N GLU A 185 -3.88 14.24 -15.06
CA GLU A 185 -4.00 12.81 -14.79
C GLU A 185 -3.57 12.02 -16.03
N VAL A 186 -2.50 11.24 -15.89
CA VAL A 186 -2.07 10.29 -16.91
C VAL A 186 -3.09 9.16 -17.00
N LYS A 187 -3.89 9.17 -18.07
CA LYS A 187 -4.84 8.10 -18.37
C LYS A 187 -4.12 6.99 -19.13
N PHE A 188 -4.39 5.76 -18.74
CA PHE A 188 -3.89 4.57 -19.41
C PHE A 188 -5.05 3.81 -20.04
N ASP A 189 -4.94 3.52 -21.33
CA ASP A 189 -5.85 2.61 -22.01
C ASP A 189 -5.48 1.16 -21.71
N THR A 190 -6.45 0.25 -21.84
CA THR A 190 -6.19 -1.18 -21.69
C THR A 190 -5.42 -1.69 -22.91
N GLN A 191 -4.28 -2.35 -22.67
CA GLN A 191 -3.46 -2.97 -23.70
C GLN A 191 -3.31 -4.45 -23.37
N ALA A 192 -3.38 -5.34 -24.37
CA ALA A 192 -3.29 -6.78 -24.16
C ALA A 192 -2.35 -7.42 -25.18
N TRP A 193 -1.53 -8.36 -24.69
CA TRP A 193 -0.56 -9.10 -25.48
C TRP A 193 -0.72 -10.59 -25.25
N HIS A 194 -0.65 -11.36 -26.34
CA HIS A 194 -0.53 -12.81 -26.28
C HIS A 194 0.95 -13.15 -26.09
N VAL A 195 1.27 -13.90 -25.04
CA VAL A 195 2.64 -14.10 -24.54
C VAL A 195 2.91 -15.57 -24.27
N VAL A 196 2.82 -16.37 -25.33
CA VAL A 196 2.96 -17.83 -25.27
C VAL A 196 4.31 -18.27 -25.78
N CYS A 197 5.00 -19.10 -24.99
CA CYS A 197 6.24 -19.73 -25.42
C CYS A 197 5.97 -20.81 -26.48
N CYS A 198 6.86 -21.01 -27.45
CA CYS A 198 6.72 -22.08 -28.44
C CYS A 198 6.58 -23.48 -27.83
N CYS A 199 7.24 -23.74 -26.70
CA CYS A 199 7.16 -25.01 -25.97
C CYS A 199 5.80 -25.17 -25.25
N GLU A 200 5.16 -24.07 -24.88
CA GLU A 200 3.85 -24.05 -24.23
C GLU A 200 2.71 -24.34 -25.21
N LEU A 201 2.87 -23.94 -26.49
CA LEU A 201 1.94 -24.30 -27.57
C LEU A 201 1.83 -25.83 -27.71
N LEU A 202 2.95 -26.56 -27.59
CA LEU A 202 2.95 -28.03 -27.62
C LEU A 202 2.19 -28.63 -26.43
N SER A 203 2.09 -27.90 -25.33
CA SER A 203 1.36 -28.28 -24.12
C SER A 203 -0.08 -27.74 -24.09
N CYS A 204 -0.59 -27.20 -25.20
CA CYS A 204 -1.90 -26.53 -25.28
C CYS A 204 -2.08 -25.44 -24.21
N LEU A 205 -1.02 -24.70 -23.89
CA LEU A 205 -1.04 -23.62 -22.92
C LEU A 205 -1.09 -22.28 -23.67
N SER A 206 -1.99 -21.38 -23.25
CA SER A 206 -2.12 -20.02 -23.76
C SER A 206 -2.00 -19.03 -22.61
N ARG A 207 -1.20 -17.98 -22.77
CA ARG A 207 -0.97 -16.91 -21.81
C ARG A 207 -1.26 -15.56 -22.46
N THR A 208 -1.98 -14.71 -21.75
CA THR A 208 -2.28 -13.34 -22.18
C THR A 208 -2.03 -12.41 -21.01
N ILE A 209 -1.26 -11.35 -21.24
CA ILE A 209 -1.06 -10.26 -20.28
C ILE A 209 -1.90 -9.07 -20.75
N GLU A 210 -2.73 -8.54 -19.85
CA GLU A 210 -3.60 -7.40 -20.07
C GLU A 210 -3.22 -6.33 -19.04
N LEU A 211 -2.69 -5.20 -19.52
CA LEU A 211 -2.37 -4.04 -18.70
C LEU A 211 -3.57 -3.10 -18.74
N GLY A 212 -4.41 -3.18 -17.70
CA GLY A 212 -5.54 -2.28 -17.49
C GLY A 212 -5.12 -0.94 -16.87
N PRO A 213 -6.03 0.02 -16.67
CA PRO A 213 -5.69 1.34 -16.13
C PRO A 213 -5.11 1.29 -14.71
N ASP A 214 -5.55 0.33 -13.90
CA ASP A 214 -5.25 0.26 -12.47
C ASP A 214 -4.56 -1.04 -12.02
N GLU A 215 -4.62 -2.09 -12.84
CA GLU A 215 -4.07 -3.41 -12.54
C GLU A 215 -3.49 -4.09 -13.79
N ALA A 216 -2.55 -5.01 -13.56
CA ALA A 216 -2.09 -5.98 -14.54
C ALA A 216 -2.84 -7.30 -14.33
N VAL A 217 -3.27 -7.91 -15.42
CA VAL A 217 -4.02 -9.17 -15.43
C VAL A 217 -3.30 -10.19 -16.30
N ILE A 218 -3.00 -11.35 -15.76
CA ILE A 218 -2.42 -12.46 -16.50
C ILE A 218 -3.43 -13.59 -16.55
N ARG A 219 -3.73 -14.04 -17.77
CA ARG A 219 -4.65 -15.15 -18.03
C ARG A 219 -3.85 -16.31 -18.59
N THR A 220 -3.74 -17.39 -17.83
CA THR A 220 -3.15 -18.65 -18.25
C THR A 220 -4.26 -19.67 -18.49
N THR A 221 -4.38 -20.18 -19.70
CA THR A 221 -5.32 -21.23 -20.10
C THR A 221 -4.52 -22.49 -20.42
N ARG A 222 -4.89 -23.64 -19.83
CA ARG A 222 -4.26 -24.95 -20.10
C ARG A 222 -5.28 -25.92 -20.72
N GLY A 223 -4.84 -26.66 -21.74
CA GLY A 223 -5.63 -27.65 -22.47
C GLY A 223 -6.62 -27.06 -23.48
N LEU A 224 -7.58 -27.86 -23.96
CA LEU A 224 -8.71 -27.44 -24.82
C LEU A 224 -9.71 -26.51 -24.08
N GLY A 225 -9.23 -25.45 -23.44
CA GLY A 225 -10.02 -24.45 -22.71
C GLY A 225 -10.60 -24.91 -21.36
N ARG A 226 -10.05 -25.95 -20.73
CA ARG A 226 -10.67 -26.60 -19.56
C ARG A 226 -10.17 -26.15 -18.19
N ALA A 227 -9.02 -25.49 -18.12
CA ALA A 227 -8.51 -24.88 -16.90
C ALA A 227 -7.97 -23.49 -17.22
N SER A 228 -8.53 -22.46 -16.59
CA SER A 228 -8.05 -21.08 -16.69
C SER A 228 -7.66 -20.58 -15.30
N MET A 229 -6.45 -20.05 -15.21
CA MET A 229 -5.95 -19.29 -14.08
C MET A 229 -5.91 -17.82 -14.52
N ILE A 230 -6.58 -16.97 -13.76
CA ILE A 230 -6.50 -15.52 -13.91
C ILE A 230 -5.75 -15.03 -12.67
N GLU A 231 -4.74 -14.19 -12.85
CA GLU A 231 -4.10 -13.48 -11.75
C GLU A 231 -4.16 -11.99 -12.01
N ARG A 232 -4.75 -11.23 -11.08
CA ARG A 232 -4.83 -9.77 -11.12
C ARG A 232 -4.01 -9.17 -10.00
N ARG A 233 -3.22 -8.14 -10.31
CA ARG A 233 -2.46 -7.38 -9.31
C ARG A 233 -2.54 -5.89 -9.61
N PRO A 234 -2.92 -5.05 -8.62
CA PRO A 234 -2.73 -3.62 -8.70
C PRO A 234 -1.25 -3.28 -8.91
N TYR A 235 -0.95 -2.21 -9.64
CA TYR A 235 0.44 -1.79 -9.89
C TYR A 235 1.24 -1.48 -8.61
N ALA A 236 0.57 -1.17 -7.50
CA ALA A 236 1.20 -0.95 -6.19
C ALA A 236 1.71 -2.25 -5.52
N GLN A 237 1.24 -3.42 -5.99
CA GLN A 237 1.61 -4.74 -5.48
C GLN A 237 2.56 -5.50 -6.42
N ILE A 238 3.08 -4.83 -7.44
CA ILE A 238 4.10 -5.39 -8.32
C ILE A 238 5.43 -4.81 -7.86
N ASP A 239 6.29 -5.69 -7.34
CA ASP A 239 7.56 -5.27 -6.71
C ASP A 239 8.62 -4.92 -7.75
N ASP A 240 8.75 -5.77 -8.78
CA ASP A 240 9.72 -5.59 -9.85
C ASP A 240 9.17 -6.06 -11.22
N VAL A 241 9.80 -5.56 -12.27
CA VAL A 241 9.56 -6.00 -13.65
C VAL A 241 10.90 -5.99 -14.37
N GLU A 242 11.30 -7.16 -14.85
CA GLU A 242 12.61 -7.35 -15.45
C GLU A 242 12.53 -8.13 -16.74
N LYS A 243 13.48 -7.84 -17.64
CA LYS A 243 13.79 -8.74 -18.74
C LYS A 243 14.86 -9.71 -18.26
N GLU A 244 14.68 -10.98 -18.56
CA GLU A 244 15.64 -12.03 -18.31
C GLU A 244 16.02 -12.68 -19.64
N THR A 245 17.30 -13.03 -19.80
CA THR A 245 17.76 -13.82 -20.95
C THR A 245 17.89 -15.27 -20.51
N ALA A 246 16.86 -16.09 -20.72
CA ALA A 246 16.79 -17.46 -20.20
C ALA A 246 17.69 -18.45 -20.95
N CYS A 247 17.90 -18.22 -22.26
CA CYS A 247 18.80 -18.97 -23.14
C CYS A 247 19.34 -17.97 -24.16
N GLY A 248 20.57 -18.08 -24.66
CA GLY A 248 21.25 -17.03 -25.47
C GLY A 248 20.54 -16.51 -26.74
N CYS A 249 19.34 -17.00 -27.06
CA CYS A 249 18.45 -16.51 -28.11
C CYS A 249 17.01 -16.21 -27.65
N CYS A 250 16.70 -16.30 -26.33
CA CYS A 250 15.36 -16.18 -25.75
C CYS A 250 15.30 -15.07 -24.71
N VAL A 251 14.48 -14.04 -24.98
CA VAL A 251 14.15 -12.99 -24.01
C VAL A 251 12.82 -13.33 -23.33
N SER A 252 12.82 -13.32 -22.00
CA SER A 252 11.65 -13.46 -21.15
C SER A 252 11.49 -12.24 -20.25
N MET A 253 10.35 -12.12 -19.59
CA MET A 253 10.14 -11.15 -18.52
C MET A 253 9.72 -11.82 -17.23
N LYS A 254 10.19 -11.28 -16.12
CA LYS A 254 9.77 -11.61 -14.76
C LYS A 254 9.01 -10.41 -14.19
N VAL A 255 7.91 -10.66 -13.49
CA VAL A 255 7.03 -9.62 -12.93
C VAL A 255 6.75 -9.97 -11.48
N GLY A 256 7.68 -9.65 -10.57
CA GLY A 256 7.55 -9.90 -9.13
C GLY A 256 7.01 -11.28 -8.77
N GLU A 257 6.08 -11.31 -7.82
CA GLU A 257 5.30 -12.51 -7.48
C GLU A 257 4.10 -12.77 -8.38
N LEU A 258 3.78 -11.86 -9.33
CA LEU A 258 2.65 -12.02 -10.24
C LEU A 258 2.88 -13.22 -11.19
N ILE A 259 4.13 -13.61 -11.42
CA ILE A 259 4.46 -14.79 -12.22
C ILE A 259 5.60 -15.58 -11.57
N GLN A 260 5.33 -16.85 -11.25
CA GLN A 260 6.34 -17.76 -10.72
C GLN A 260 7.37 -18.17 -11.79
N GLU A 261 6.94 -18.26 -13.06
CA GLU A 261 7.79 -18.58 -14.21
C GLU A 261 7.95 -17.36 -15.15
N PRO A 262 9.15 -17.09 -15.68
CA PRO A 262 9.33 -16.01 -16.65
C PRO A 262 8.43 -16.19 -17.89
N ILE A 263 7.77 -15.13 -18.33
CA ILE A 263 6.96 -15.13 -19.55
C ILE A 263 7.87 -14.88 -20.76
N SER A 264 7.79 -15.74 -21.77
CA SER A 264 8.44 -15.52 -23.07
C SER A 264 7.40 -15.54 -24.21
N ASN A 265 7.67 -14.78 -25.28
CA ASN A 265 6.81 -14.75 -26.45
C ASN A 265 7.46 -15.51 -27.64
N GLY A 266 6.75 -16.49 -28.20
CA GLY A 266 7.16 -17.25 -29.38
C GLY A 266 8.36 -18.18 -29.16
N MET A 267 9.12 -18.47 -30.24
CA MET A 267 10.43 -19.15 -30.17
C MET A 267 11.53 -18.21 -29.64
N GLY A 268 11.24 -17.43 -28.59
CA GLY A 268 12.25 -16.60 -27.90
C GLY A 268 12.71 -15.31 -28.60
N CYS A 269 12.21 -14.96 -29.79
CA CYS A 269 12.80 -13.89 -30.61
C CYS A 269 12.00 -12.58 -30.70
N ASP A 270 10.84 -12.44 -30.05
CA ASP A 270 10.14 -11.14 -30.04
C ASP A 270 10.56 -10.28 -28.84
N GLU A 271 11.87 -9.98 -28.81
CA GLU A 271 12.46 -9.07 -27.83
C GLU A 271 11.75 -7.71 -27.85
N GLU A 272 11.27 -7.26 -29.02
CA GLU A 272 10.57 -5.99 -29.16
C GLU A 272 9.25 -5.99 -28.38
N THR A 273 8.40 -7.02 -28.55
CA THR A 273 7.15 -7.11 -27.79
C THR A 273 7.39 -7.24 -26.29
N ILE A 274 8.33 -8.08 -25.85
CA ILE A 274 8.66 -8.19 -24.42
C ILE A 274 9.20 -6.85 -23.90
N THR A 275 10.00 -6.15 -24.69
CA THR A 275 10.49 -4.81 -24.39
C THR A 275 9.36 -3.80 -24.20
N GLN A 276 8.43 -3.76 -25.14
CA GLN A 276 7.27 -2.87 -25.06
C GLN A 276 6.42 -3.18 -23.82
N ILE A 277 6.18 -4.46 -23.50
CA ILE A 277 5.41 -4.85 -22.31
C ILE A 277 6.13 -4.41 -21.03
N VAL A 278 7.43 -4.69 -20.91
CA VAL A 278 8.22 -4.33 -19.72
C VAL A 278 8.28 -2.82 -19.54
N ASP A 279 8.50 -2.05 -20.61
CA ASP A 279 8.61 -0.59 -20.55
C ASP A 279 7.27 0.05 -20.17
N GLU A 280 6.16 -0.42 -20.78
CA GLU A 280 4.82 0.05 -20.44
C GLU A 280 4.43 -0.32 -19.00
N LEU A 281 4.75 -1.54 -18.55
CA LEU A 281 4.48 -1.97 -17.19
C LEU A 281 5.30 -1.17 -16.16
N LYS A 282 6.59 -0.94 -16.41
CA LYS A 282 7.44 -0.07 -15.57
C LYS A 282 6.88 1.34 -15.48
N ARG A 283 6.45 1.91 -16.62
CA ARG A 283 5.82 3.24 -16.66
C ARG A 283 4.55 3.30 -15.80
N ARG A 284 3.70 2.26 -15.88
CA ARG A 284 2.48 2.18 -15.06
C ARG A 284 2.78 2.00 -13.58
N ILE A 285 3.77 1.18 -13.21
CA ILE A 285 4.21 1.01 -11.82
C ILE A 285 4.78 2.31 -11.26
N GLU A 286 5.56 3.07 -12.03
CA GLU A 286 6.08 4.35 -11.57
C GLU A 286 4.97 5.38 -11.29
N ILE A 287 3.94 5.42 -12.14
CA ILE A 287 2.85 6.41 -12.06
C ILE A 287 1.73 5.97 -11.10
N ARG A 288 1.38 4.68 -11.07
CA ARG A 288 0.22 4.12 -10.32
C ARG A 288 0.62 3.25 -9.13
N GLY A 289 1.89 2.82 -9.04
CA GLY A 289 2.42 2.08 -7.89
C GLY A 289 2.82 2.97 -6.72
N ASN A 290 3.58 2.41 -5.77
CA ASN A 290 3.89 3.07 -4.49
C ASN A 290 4.63 4.41 -4.64
N ILE A 291 5.55 4.50 -5.61
CA ILE A 291 6.27 5.76 -5.91
C ILE A 291 5.30 6.85 -6.35
N GLY A 292 4.36 6.52 -7.25
CA GLY A 292 3.34 7.45 -7.73
C GLY A 292 2.41 7.91 -6.61
N GLN A 293 1.99 7.00 -5.73
CA GLN A 293 1.17 7.33 -4.56
C GLN A 293 1.91 8.26 -3.58
N MET A 294 3.19 7.99 -3.32
CA MET A 294 4.02 8.85 -2.46
C MET A 294 4.16 10.26 -3.05
N LYS A 295 4.52 10.38 -4.33
CA LYS A 295 4.61 11.69 -5.03
C LYS A 295 3.29 12.45 -4.98
N LYS A 296 2.17 11.74 -5.12
CA LYS A 296 0.84 12.33 -5.04
C LYS A 296 0.50 12.85 -3.64
N LEU A 297 0.85 12.08 -2.61
CA LEU A 297 0.72 12.53 -1.22
C LEU A 297 1.59 13.77 -0.94
N GLU A 298 2.84 13.80 -1.43
CA GLU A 298 3.73 14.96 -1.31
C GLU A 298 3.14 16.20 -2.01
N SER A 299 2.52 16.03 -3.17
CA SER A 299 1.80 17.11 -3.85
C SER A 299 0.61 17.63 -3.04
N ILE A 300 -0.21 16.72 -2.46
CA ILE A 300 -1.31 17.09 -1.57
C ILE A 300 -0.79 17.87 -0.35
N MET A 301 0.29 17.41 0.28
CA MET A 301 0.95 18.09 1.38
C MET A 301 1.37 19.51 1.01
N CYS A 302 2.10 19.66 -0.09
CA CYS A 302 2.52 20.98 -0.57
C CYS A 302 1.33 21.91 -0.78
N LYS A 303 0.22 21.43 -1.36
CA LYS A 303 -0.99 22.23 -1.55
C LYS A 303 -1.69 22.57 -0.24
N VAL A 304 -1.68 21.68 0.75
CA VAL A 304 -2.21 21.95 2.09
C VAL A 304 -1.38 23.03 2.79
N ASP A 305 -0.06 22.95 2.70
CA ASP A 305 0.84 23.97 3.26
C ASP A 305 0.67 25.32 2.55
N ASP A 306 0.59 25.32 1.22
CA ASP A 306 0.30 26.52 0.43
C ASP A 306 -1.05 27.16 0.83
N LEU A 307 -2.09 26.34 0.98
CA LEU A 307 -3.41 26.79 1.43
C LEU A 307 -3.36 27.36 2.85
N ARG A 308 -2.57 26.75 3.74
CA ARG A 308 -2.36 27.25 5.11
C ARG A 308 -1.75 28.64 5.10
N LEU A 309 -0.74 28.88 4.28
CA LEU A 309 -0.14 30.22 4.13
C LEU A 309 -1.14 31.24 3.61
N LEU A 310 -1.95 30.87 2.60
CA LEU A 310 -2.99 31.74 2.06
C LEU A 310 -4.04 32.10 3.12
N VAL A 311 -4.54 31.12 3.88
CA VAL A 311 -5.52 31.34 4.95
C VAL A 311 -4.95 32.23 6.05
N GLN A 312 -3.68 32.05 6.44
CA GLN A 312 -3.06 32.88 7.46
C GLN A 312 -2.93 34.34 7.01
N VAL A 313 -2.50 34.59 5.77
CA VAL A 313 -2.49 35.95 5.21
C VAL A 313 -3.90 36.52 5.15
N PHE A 314 -4.88 35.72 4.73
CA PHE A 314 -6.27 36.15 4.67
C PHE A 314 -6.83 36.53 6.06
N GLN A 315 -6.55 35.73 7.09
CA GLN A 315 -6.93 36.02 8.48
C GLN A 315 -6.31 37.34 8.97
N HIS A 316 -5.01 37.55 8.72
CA HIS A 316 -4.33 38.78 9.11
C HIS A 316 -4.96 40.02 8.47
N GLU A 317 -5.26 39.98 7.17
CA GLU A 317 -5.91 41.10 6.45
C GLU A 317 -7.36 41.35 6.91
N LEU A 318 -8.02 40.35 7.51
CA LEU A 318 -9.31 40.52 8.18
C LEU A 318 -9.20 41.05 9.62
N GLY A 319 -7.98 41.25 10.13
CA GLY A 319 -7.71 41.65 11.51
C GLY A 319 -8.13 40.58 12.52
N LEU A 320 -8.03 39.30 12.15
CA LEU A 320 -8.24 38.18 13.06
C LEU A 320 -6.98 37.88 13.87
N ASP A 321 -7.19 37.28 15.04
CA ASP A 321 -6.10 36.73 15.85
C ASP A 321 -5.44 35.57 15.10
N MET A 322 -4.12 35.60 15.05
CA MET A 322 -3.28 34.63 14.38
C MET A 322 -2.88 33.47 15.31
N GLN A 323 -3.12 33.61 16.62
CA GLN A 323 -2.79 32.60 17.61
C GLN A 323 -3.52 31.29 17.32
N TYR A 324 -2.74 30.20 17.29
CA TYR A 324 -3.25 28.85 17.15
C TYR A 324 -2.57 27.92 18.16
N PRO A 325 -3.33 27.05 18.85
CA PRO A 325 -4.79 26.96 18.82
C PRO A 325 -5.47 28.18 19.44
N PRO A 326 -6.75 28.46 19.08
CA PRO A 326 -7.55 29.46 19.78
C PRO A 326 -7.64 29.14 21.28
N GLU A 327 -7.70 30.17 22.13
CA GLU A 327 -7.87 29.98 23.58
C GLU A 327 -9.08 29.09 23.90
N GLY A 328 -8.87 28.07 24.73
CA GLY A 328 -9.90 27.11 25.15
C GLY A 328 -10.13 25.95 24.19
N MET A 329 -9.48 25.90 23.02
CA MET A 329 -9.53 24.73 22.14
C MET A 329 -8.41 23.75 22.50
N GLY A 330 -8.78 22.59 23.04
CA GLY A 330 -7.83 21.48 23.25
C GLY A 330 -7.47 20.86 21.91
N LEU A 331 -6.22 21.00 21.48
CA LEU A 331 -5.72 20.22 20.36
C LEU A 331 -5.49 18.76 20.78
N PRO A 332 -5.68 17.80 19.86
CA PRO A 332 -5.20 16.45 20.10
C PRO A 332 -3.68 16.50 20.37
N PRO A 333 -3.16 15.67 21.30
CA PRO A 333 -1.75 15.67 21.70
C PRO A 333 -0.83 15.05 20.64
N ILE A 334 -1.05 15.33 19.36
CA ILE A 334 -0.25 14.80 18.26
C ILE A 334 0.80 15.83 17.89
N ARG A 335 2.08 15.45 17.96
CA ARG A 335 3.19 16.30 17.58
C ARG A 335 3.48 16.11 16.08
N PRO A 336 3.57 17.19 15.29
CA PRO A 336 4.00 17.08 13.89
C PRO A 336 5.40 16.47 13.80
N HIS A 337 5.60 15.63 12.79
CA HIS A 337 6.91 15.07 12.48
C HIS A 337 7.78 16.11 11.79
N LEU A 338 9.00 16.28 12.27
CA LEU A 338 9.97 17.18 11.64
C LEU A 338 10.63 16.48 10.44
N LYS A 339 10.44 17.04 9.23
CA LYS A 339 10.98 16.48 7.96
C LYS A 339 10.67 14.98 7.78
N PRO A 340 9.38 14.63 7.63
CA PRO A 340 8.93 13.25 7.46
C PRO A 340 9.55 12.57 6.23
N SER A 341 9.71 13.31 5.13
CA SER A 341 10.37 12.91 3.89
C SER A 341 11.61 13.77 3.62
N GLU A 342 12.62 13.19 2.97
CA GLU A 342 13.88 13.86 2.62
C GLU A 342 14.43 13.31 1.30
N ASP A 343 14.89 14.20 0.41
CA ASP A 343 15.52 13.78 -0.85
C ASP A 343 16.96 13.29 -0.63
N PHE A 344 17.32 12.22 -1.32
CA PHE A 344 18.64 11.63 -1.28
C PHE A 344 19.33 11.70 -2.65
N PRO A 345 20.64 12.02 -2.68
CA PRO A 345 21.42 11.96 -3.91
C PRO A 345 21.52 10.50 -4.40
N THR A 346 21.74 10.29 -5.69
CA THR A 346 22.04 8.93 -6.19
C THR A 346 23.40 8.48 -5.69
N ARG A 347 23.49 7.25 -5.16
CA ARG A 347 24.75 6.62 -4.77
C ARG A 347 24.84 5.21 -5.35
N GLU A 348 26.05 4.78 -5.68
CA GLU A 348 26.30 3.46 -6.24
C GLU A 348 27.30 2.70 -5.36
N PHE A 349 26.96 1.45 -5.09
CA PHE A 349 27.76 0.53 -4.31
C PHE A 349 28.15 -0.65 -5.19
N GLU A 350 29.42 -1.03 -5.12
CA GLU A 350 29.86 -2.32 -5.65
C GLU A 350 29.59 -3.38 -4.59
N VAL A 351 28.71 -4.33 -4.91
CA VAL A 351 28.20 -5.34 -3.97
C VAL A 351 28.50 -6.78 -4.42
N THR A 352 29.43 -6.93 -5.36
CA THR A 352 29.90 -8.21 -5.92
C THR A 352 30.21 -9.24 -4.84
N ASN A 353 29.60 -10.43 -4.93
CA ASN A 353 29.91 -11.53 -4.03
C ASN A 353 31.20 -12.26 -4.42
N TYR A 354 32.33 -11.74 -3.96
CA TYR A 354 33.65 -12.31 -4.20
C TYR A 354 33.82 -13.74 -3.64
N CYS A 355 33.09 -14.11 -2.57
CA CYS A 355 33.19 -15.44 -1.97
C CYS A 355 32.60 -16.52 -2.88
N MET A 356 31.46 -16.22 -3.53
CA MET A 356 30.85 -17.10 -4.54
C MET A 356 31.64 -17.14 -5.84
N SER A 357 32.21 -16.01 -6.28
CA SER A 357 32.95 -15.92 -7.55
C SER A 357 34.20 -16.83 -7.57
N LEU A 358 34.87 -17.01 -6.43
CA LEU A 358 36.02 -17.93 -6.30
C LEU A 358 35.67 -19.41 -6.51
N CYS A 359 34.42 -19.83 -6.28
CA CYS A 359 33.98 -21.21 -6.43
C CYS A 359 33.40 -21.56 -7.82
N CYS A 360 33.01 -20.57 -8.63
CA CYS A 360 32.20 -20.83 -9.83
C CYS A 360 32.83 -20.44 -11.18
N CYS A 361 34.13 -20.09 -11.24
CA CYS A 361 34.86 -19.75 -12.48
C CYS A 361 34.24 -18.64 -13.37
N LEU A 362 33.17 -17.98 -12.91
CA LEU A 362 32.48 -16.89 -13.58
C LEU A 362 32.59 -15.65 -12.69
N THR A 363 33.18 -14.59 -13.23
CA THR A 363 33.19 -13.27 -12.58
C THR A 363 31.79 -12.67 -12.71
N GLN A 364 30.98 -12.83 -11.68
CA GLN A 364 29.75 -12.06 -11.52
C GLN A 364 30.13 -10.70 -10.94
N GLN A 365 29.57 -9.63 -11.50
CA GLN A 365 29.70 -8.27 -10.99
C GLN A 365 28.32 -7.81 -10.55
N ASP A 366 28.19 -7.47 -9.26
CA ASP A 366 26.94 -6.96 -8.71
C ASP A 366 27.12 -5.51 -8.28
N THR A 367 26.23 -4.63 -8.72
CA THR A 367 26.17 -3.24 -8.29
C THR A 367 24.80 -2.90 -7.75
N MET A 368 24.76 -2.03 -6.75
CA MET A 368 23.53 -1.52 -6.16
C MET A 368 23.52 -0.01 -6.25
N ARG A 369 22.56 0.55 -6.99
CA ARG A 369 22.35 1.98 -7.16
C ARG A 369 21.15 2.41 -6.32
N LEU A 370 21.40 3.24 -5.33
CA LEU A 370 20.39 3.83 -4.46
C LEU A 370 19.93 5.15 -5.07
N GLU A 371 18.76 5.16 -5.69
CA GLU A 371 18.10 6.37 -6.17
C GLU A 371 17.20 6.98 -5.09
N ASN A 372 16.56 8.12 -5.37
CA ASN A 372 15.72 8.82 -4.38
C ASN A 372 14.58 7.94 -3.83
N ASP A 373 13.89 7.21 -4.71
CA ASP A 373 12.64 6.50 -4.37
C ASP A 373 12.75 4.98 -4.41
N LYS A 374 13.86 4.45 -4.92
CA LYS A 374 14.06 3.02 -5.17
C LYS A 374 15.53 2.63 -5.13
N VAL A 375 15.75 1.35 -4.88
CA VAL A 375 17.03 0.67 -5.11
C VAL A 375 17.00 -0.02 -6.46
N ILE A 376 18.12 -0.01 -7.17
CA ILE A 376 18.36 -0.79 -8.38
C ILE A 376 19.54 -1.71 -8.14
N THR A 377 19.34 -3.02 -8.22
CA THR A 377 20.39 -4.03 -8.12
C THR A 377 20.66 -4.59 -9.51
N LYS A 378 21.87 -4.40 -10.01
CA LYS A 378 22.33 -4.97 -11.28
C LYS A 378 23.29 -6.12 -10.99
N SER A 379 23.00 -7.28 -11.56
CA SER A 379 23.84 -8.47 -11.48
C SER A 379 24.20 -8.90 -12.88
N SER A 380 25.48 -8.79 -13.26
CA SER A 380 25.97 -9.20 -14.57
C SER A 380 27.01 -10.31 -14.46
N ASN A 381 26.98 -11.23 -15.40
CA ASN A 381 28.06 -12.18 -15.66
C ASN A 381 28.38 -12.17 -17.17
N CYS A 382 29.26 -13.05 -17.65
CA CYS A 382 29.66 -13.07 -19.06
C CYS A 382 28.55 -13.47 -20.06
N ILE A 383 27.38 -13.94 -19.58
CA ILE A 383 26.30 -14.49 -20.42
C ILE A 383 24.97 -13.75 -20.18
N SER A 384 24.75 -13.19 -19.00
CA SER A 384 23.47 -12.58 -18.61
C SER A 384 23.67 -11.31 -17.78
N GLU A 385 22.75 -10.38 -17.95
CA GLU A 385 22.57 -9.22 -17.08
C GLU A 385 21.14 -9.23 -16.54
N ASN A 386 21.01 -9.15 -15.22
CA ASN A 386 19.74 -9.02 -14.50
C ASN A 386 19.71 -7.64 -13.80
N LEU A 387 18.56 -6.99 -13.76
CA LEU A 387 18.42 -5.63 -13.24
C LEU A 387 17.13 -5.51 -12.44
N ASN A 388 17.23 -5.65 -11.12
CA ASN A 388 16.12 -5.51 -10.20
C ASN A 388 15.95 -4.07 -9.78
N SER A 389 14.70 -3.61 -9.71
CA SER A 389 14.38 -2.30 -9.15
C SER A 389 13.22 -2.43 -8.18
N MET A 390 13.42 -1.95 -6.95
CA MET A 390 12.44 -2.05 -5.87
C MET A 390 12.29 -0.70 -5.13
N PRO A 391 11.08 -0.15 -5.04
CA PRO A 391 10.75 0.98 -4.16
C PRO A 391 11.11 0.72 -2.70
N TYR A 392 11.57 1.75 -1.98
CA TYR A 392 11.92 1.59 -0.55
C TYR A 392 10.73 1.19 0.34
N ALA A 393 9.50 1.54 -0.08
CA ALA A 393 8.26 1.14 0.57
C ALA A 393 8.00 -0.38 0.54
N GLN A 394 8.62 -1.13 -0.38
CA GLN A 394 8.43 -2.58 -0.50
C GLN A 394 9.55 -3.39 0.14
N ILE A 395 10.62 -2.73 0.62
CA ILE A 395 11.75 -3.44 1.19
C ILE A 395 11.46 -3.83 2.64
N SER A 396 11.36 -5.14 2.90
CA SER A 396 10.99 -5.69 4.21
C SER A 396 12.01 -5.42 5.31
N SER A 397 13.31 -5.65 5.05
CA SER A 397 14.43 -5.34 5.93
C SER A 397 15.66 -4.97 5.09
N VAL A 398 16.62 -4.27 5.69
CA VAL A 398 17.87 -3.81 5.05
C VAL A 398 19.05 -3.91 6.03
N ASP A 399 18.92 -4.78 7.02
CA ASP A 399 19.85 -4.89 8.12
C ASP A 399 21.11 -5.67 7.75
N GLU A 400 22.18 -5.38 8.49
CA GLU A 400 23.43 -6.13 8.35
C GLU A 400 23.24 -7.56 8.90
N ASP A 401 23.33 -8.54 8.01
CA ASP A 401 23.44 -9.94 8.35
C ASP A 401 24.92 -10.33 8.49
N ARG A 402 25.27 -10.99 9.59
CA ARG A 402 26.60 -11.54 9.84
C ARG A 402 26.55 -13.06 9.80
N CYS A 403 27.37 -13.67 8.95
CA CYS A 403 27.57 -15.11 8.86
C CYS A 403 28.96 -15.49 9.42
N CYS A 404 29.18 -16.78 9.70
CA CYS A 404 30.48 -17.29 10.10
C CYS A 404 31.56 -16.96 9.04
N TYR A 405 32.83 -16.87 9.46
CA TYR A 405 33.97 -16.53 8.60
C TYR A 405 33.97 -15.09 8.02
N CYS A 406 33.66 -14.10 8.86
CA CYS A 406 33.80 -12.67 8.51
C CYS A 406 32.96 -12.19 7.32
N CYS A 407 31.93 -12.94 6.92
CA CYS A 407 31.01 -12.57 5.86
C CYS A 407 29.90 -11.68 6.41
N ARG A 408 29.72 -10.51 5.80
CA ARG A 408 28.68 -9.54 6.15
C ARG A 408 27.88 -9.25 4.89
N GLY A 409 26.56 -9.15 5.02
CA GLY A 409 25.68 -8.87 3.90
C GLY A 409 24.49 -8.02 4.29
N VAL A 410 23.72 -7.61 3.28
CA VAL A 410 22.43 -6.93 3.39
C VAL A 410 21.52 -7.56 2.35
N ASN A 411 20.32 -7.98 2.73
CA ASN A 411 19.32 -8.55 1.82
C ASN A 411 19.83 -9.72 0.96
N GLY A 412 20.59 -10.62 1.58
CA GLY A 412 21.18 -11.78 0.91
C GLY A 412 22.40 -11.46 0.02
N ILE A 413 22.75 -10.17 -0.15
CA ILE A 413 23.93 -9.75 -0.89
C ILE A 413 25.11 -9.67 0.07
N ILE A 414 26.22 -10.36 -0.26
CA ILE A 414 27.41 -10.46 0.58
C ILE A 414 28.59 -9.87 -0.22
N PRO A 415 28.88 -8.55 -0.11
CA PRO A 415 29.91 -7.86 -0.92
C PRO A 415 31.36 -8.35 -0.73
N GLY A 416 31.60 -9.33 0.15
CA GLY A 416 32.90 -9.99 0.29
C GLY A 416 33.10 -10.75 1.61
N CYS A 417 34.09 -11.63 1.65
CA CYS A 417 34.61 -12.19 2.90
C CYS A 417 35.79 -11.35 3.42
N GLY A 418 35.79 -10.99 4.71
CA GLY A 418 36.90 -10.27 5.35
C GLY A 418 36.84 -8.73 5.22
N CYS A 419 37.03 -8.05 6.35
CA CYS A 419 37.27 -6.62 6.58
C CYS A 419 36.41 -5.54 5.88
N GLN A 420 35.52 -5.85 4.94
CA GLN A 420 34.61 -4.87 4.29
C GLN A 420 33.39 -4.50 5.14
N GLY A 421 33.39 -4.84 6.44
CA GLY A 421 32.25 -4.59 7.32
C GLY A 421 31.83 -3.12 7.41
N VAL A 422 32.75 -2.19 7.17
CA VAL A 422 32.43 -0.76 7.07
C VAL A 422 31.56 -0.45 5.85
N LYS A 423 31.86 -1.03 4.68
CA LYS A 423 31.06 -0.82 3.45
C LYS A 423 29.65 -1.41 3.59
N VAL A 424 29.55 -2.62 4.13
CA VAL A 424 28.25 -3.27 4.34
C VAL A 424 27.42 -2.51 5.36
N ALA A 425 28.03 -2.05 6.46
CA ALA A 425 27.35 -1.23 7.45
C ALA A 425 26.92 0.14 6.89
N ASP A 426 27.75 0.78 6.06
CA ASP A 426 27.41 2.03 5.37
C ASP A 426 26.23 1.83 4.42
N LEU A 427 26.25 0.76 3.60
CA LEU A 427 25.14 0.38 2.73
C LEU A 427 23.85 0.10 3.53
N ALA A 428 23.92 -0.69 4.60
CA ALA A 428 22.78 -1.00 5.46
C ALA A 428 22.18 0.26 6.10
N ASN A 429 23.05 1.15 6.60
CA ASN A 429 22.63 2.41 7.20
C ASN A 429 21.96 3.33 6.17
N GLU A 430 22.52 3.43 4.97
CA GLU A 430 21.96 4.27 3.92
C GLU A 430 20.61 3.74 3.42
N LEU A 431 20.52 2.43 3.18
CA LEU A 431 19.26 1.77 2.85
C LEU A 431 18.21 1.97 3.94
N GLN A 432 18.58 1.85 5.22
CA GLN A 432 17.65 2.06 6.33
C GLN A 432 17.18 3.53 6.39
N GLN A 433 18.08 4.49 6.20
CA GLN A 433 17.70 5.91 6.18
C GLN A 433 16.70 6.19 5.07
N ARG A 434 16.95 5.69 3.85
CA ARG A 434 16.04 5.84 2.71
C ARG A 434 14.72 5.10 2.93
N LYS A 435 14.75 3.89 3.50
CA LYS A 435 13.54 3.15 3.90
C LYS A 435 12.68 3.93 4.88
N VAL A 436 13.28 4.55 5.89
CA VAL A 436 12.55 5.35 6.89
C VAL A 436 12.03 6.66 6.30
N LYS A 437 12.81 7.31 5.41
CA LYS A 437 12.54 8.67 4.88
C LYS A 437 11.81 8.70 3.53
N ARG A 438 11.74 7.59 2.80
CA ARG A 438 11.09 7.44 1.48
C ARG A 438 10.24 6.15 1.36
N GLY A 439 10.07 5.40 2.45
CA GLY A 439 9.20 4.21 2.50
C GLY A 439 7.92 4.44 3.31
N ASP A 440 7.30 3.35 3.77
CA ASP A 440 5.98 3.36 4.44
C ASP A 440 5.93 4.26 5.68
N ILE A 441 7.04 4.36 6.41
CA ILE A 441 7.14 5.21 7.61
C ILE A 441 7.01 6.69 7.23
N ALA A 442 7.75 7.14 6.22
CA ALA A 442 7.65 8.52 5.75
C ALA A 442 6.25 8.83 5.22
N GLN A 443 5.64 7.89 4.49
CA GLN A 443 4.26 8.02 4.01
C GLN A 443 3.26 8.21 5.16
N LEU A 444 3.36 7.41 6.22
CA LEU A 444 2.51 7.55 7.40
C LEU A 444 2.71 8.92 8.06
N ARG A 445 3.95 9.32 8.34
CA ARG A 445 4.27 10.62 8.96
C ARG A 445 3.80 11.81 8.12
N ASN A 446 3.93 11.69 6.79
CA ASN A 446 3.44 12.66 5.82
C ASN A 446 1.91 12.80 5.91
N GLN A 447 1.17 11.67 5.94
CA GLN A 447 -0.29 11.67 6.10
C GLN A 447 -0.72 12.30 7.43
N GLU A 448 -0.04 11.97 8.53
CA GLU A 448 -0.30 12.56 9.85
C GLU A 448 -0.15 14.08 9.83
N ASN A 449 0.99 14.58 9.34
CA ASN A 449 1.23 16.02 9.21
C ASN A 449 0.19 16.70 8.32
N THR A 450 -0.18 16.07 7.20
CA THR A 450 -1.21 16.61 6.29
C THR A 450 -2.56 16.72 6.98
N MET A 451 -2.96 15.67 7.71
CA MET A 451 -4.21 15.64 8.46
C MET A 451 -4.24 16.73 9.53
N LEU A 452 -3.15 16.91 10.27
CA LEU A 452 -3.04 17.97 11.28
C LEU A 452 -3.13 19.37 10.66
N ASN A 453 -2.45 19.60 9.53
CA ASN A 453 -2.50 20.88 8.84
C ASN A 453 -3.90 21.15 8.25
N ALA A 454 -4.59 20.11 7.75
CA ALA A 454 -5.98 20.22 7.28
C ALA A 454 -6.95 20.55 8.43
N LEU A 455 -6.75 19.95 9.61
CA LEU A 455 -7.53 20.28 10.80
C LEU A 455 -7.29 21.73 11.25
N GLU A 456 -6.03 22.17 11.29
CA GLU A 456 -5.67 23.57 11.57
C GLU A 456 -6.37 24.52 10.59
N LEU A 457 -6.30 24.22 9.30
CA LEU A 457 -6.96 24.98 8.26
C LEU A 457 -8.47 25.07 8.46
N SER A 458 -9.13 23.96 8.82
CA SER A 458 -10.57 23.88 9.06
C SER A 458 -11.00 24.79 10.22
N VAL A 459 -10.24 24.77 11.31
CA VAL A 459 -10.44 25.67 12.46
C VAL A 459 -10.22 27.14 12.07
N ARG A 460 -9.11 27.44 11.38
CA ARG A 460 -8.78 28.81 10.94
C ARG A 460 -9.84 29.38 10.01
N THR A 461 -10.32 28.59 9.06
CA THR A 461 -11.36 28.98 8.10
C THR A 461 -12.70 29.19 8.80
N SER A 462 -13.00 28.42 9.85
CA SER A 462 -14.19 28.64 10.70
C SER A 462 -14.17 30.02 11.37
N SER A 463 -13.02 30.49 11.84
CA SER A 463 -12.87 31.85 12.40
C SER A 463 -13.11 32.93 11.34
N VAL A 464 -12.72 32.68 10.08
CA VAL A 464 -12.98 33.58 8.95
C VAL A 464 -14.48 33.66 8.66
N LEU A 465 -15.18 32.53 8.60
CA LEU A 465 -16.64 32.50 8.40
C LEU A 465 -17.37 33.33 9.45
N LYS A 466 -17.00 33.15 10.73
CA LYS A 466 -17.58 33.91 11.84
C LYS A 466 -17.33 35.42 11.69
N LYS A 467 -16.14 35.82 11.23
CA LYS A 467 -15.80 37.24 11.00
C LYS A 467 -16.59 37.86 9.85
N LEU A 468 -16.89 37.07 8.82
CA LEU A 468 -17.63 37.49 7.64
C LEU A 468 -19.15 37.36 7.79
N ASP A 469 -19.62 36.93 8.96
CA ASP A 469 -21.03 36.67 9.25
C ASP A 469 -21.63 35.73 8.19
N VAL A 470 -20.96 34.59 8.03
CA VAL A 470 -21.36 33.48 7.16
C VAL A 470 -21.75 32.30 8.05
N GLU A 471 -22.99 31.86 7.92
CA GLU A 471 -23.53 30.74 8.68
C GLU A 471 -22.87 29.43 8.27
N TYR A 472 -22.44 28.64 9.27
CA TYR A 472 -21.87 27.31 9.06
C TYR A 472 -22.23 26.38 10.24
N PRO A 473 -22.66 25.13 10.00
CA PRO A 473 -22.85 24.50 8.70
C PRO A 473 -24.01 25.13 7.90
N PRO A 474 -23.95 25.12 6.56
CA PRO A 474 -25.06 25.60 5.72
C PRO A 474 -26.32 24.75 5.90
N SER A 475 -27.48 25.32 5.57
CA SER A 475 -28.76 24.61 5.66
C SER A 475 -28.82 23.40 4.70
N GLN A 476 -29.60 22.37 5.04
CA GLN A 476 -29.75 21.18 4.21
C GLN A 476 -30.27 21.51 2.80
N GLU A 477 -31.12 22.52 2.66
CA GLU A 477 -31.60 23.02 1.36
C GLU A 477 -30.45 23.58 0.52
N THR A 478 -29.56 24.38 1.15
CA THR A 478 -28.36 24.93 0.52
C THR A 478 -27.46 23.79 0.04
N MET A 479 -27.22 22.81 0.91
CA MET A 479 -26.43 21.61 0.57
C MET A 479 -27.00 20.82 -0.60
N VAL A 480 -28.31 20.57 -0.62
CA VAL A 480 -28.98 19.83 -1.70
C VAL A 480 -28.96 20.64 -3.00
N SER A 481 -29.11 21.96 -2.93
CA SER A 481 -29.13 22.81 -4.12
C SER A 481 -27.78 22.85 -4.85
N GLU A 482 -26.68 22.76 -4.12
CA GLU A 482 -25.32 22.91 -4.66
C GLU A 482 -24.65 21.58 -4.96
N TYR A 483 -24.76 20.63 -4.03
CA TYR A 483 -24.05 19.36 -4.09
C TYR A 483 -24.96 18.21 -4.54
N GLY A 484 -26.28 18.47 -4.66
CA GLY A 484 -27.28 17.51 -5.08
C GLY A 484 -27.90 16.72 -3.95
N HIS A 485 -28.95 15.96 -4.29
CA HIS A 485 -29.62 15.05 -3.34
C HIS A 485 -28.65 13.96 -2.84
N GLY A 486 -28.70 13.69 -1.54
CA GLY A 486 -27.89 12.65 -0.89
C GLY A 486 -26.55 13.14 -0.35
N PHE A 487 -26.17 14.40 -0.58
CA PHE A 487 -25.01 14.98 0.09
C PHE A 487 -25.36 15.36 1.54
N THR A 488 -24.62 14.82 2.50
CA THR A 488 -24.65 15.22 3.90
C THR A 488 -23.25 15.63 4.31
N LEU A 489 -23.10 16.83 4.87
CA LEU A 489 -21.85 17.21 5.52
C LEU A 489 -21.54 16.19 6.62
N PRO A 490 -20.30 15.68 6.70
CA PRO A 490 -19.87 14.91 7.86
C PRO A 490 -20.11 15.76 9.12
N SER A 491 -20.97 15.31 10.04
CA SER A 491 -21.44 16.15 11.15
C SER A 491 -20.28 16.64 12.00
N ALA A 492 -20.27 17.94 12.34
CA ALA A 492 -19.20 18.54 13.14
C ALA A 492 -19.31 18.23 14.64
N THR A 493 -20.50 17.91 15.16
CA THR A 493 -20.75 17.86 16.60
C THR A 493 -22.03 17.09 16.89
N GLU A 494 -22.00 16.27 17.96
CA GLU A 494 -23.11 15.51 18.56
C GLU A 494 -23.46 14.17 17.88
N GLY A 495 -22.58 13.20 18.06
CA GLY A 495 -22.83 11.77 17.77
C GLY A 495 -21.64 11.02 17.18
N TYR A 496 -20.73 11.76 16.53
CA TYR A 496 -19.62 11.21 15.73
C TYR A 496 -18.22 11.50 16.31
N LEU A 497 -18.11 11.88 17.58
CA LEU A 497 -16.85 11.74 18.34
C LEU A 497 -16.41 10.26 18.48
N GLY A 498 -17.23 9.31 18.05
CA GLY A 498 -16.88 7.90 17.89
C GLY A 498 -16.35 7.49 16.51
N GLU A 499 -16.29 8.39 15.51
CA GLU A 499 -15.94 8.00 14.12
C GLU A 499 -14.85 8.84 13.45
N VAL A 500 -14.39 9.96 14.02
CA VAL A 500 -13.04 10.43 13.65
C VAL A 500 -12.09 9.40 14.20
N HIS A 501 -11.35 8.74 13.32
CA HIS A 501 -10.35 7.78 13.75
C HIS A 501 -9.26 8.57 14.48
N LEU A 502 -9.36 8.69 15.81
CA LEU A 502 -8.35 9.36 16.65
C LEU A 502 -7.20 8.41 17.00
N GLY A 503 -7.42 7.10 16.88
CA GLY A 503 -6.42 6.05 17.12
C GLY A 503 -5.24 5.95 16.13
N PRO A 504 -5.33 6.36 14.84
CA PRO A 504 -4.24 6.23 13.87
C PRO A 504 -2.94 6.97 14.22
N SER A 505 -2.90 7.84 15.23
CA SER A 505 -1.68 8.57 15.61
C SER A 505 -1.25 8.32 17.05
N GLU A 506 -1.69 7.20 17.63
CA GLU A 506 -1.27 6.82 18.97
C GLU A 506 0.24 6.53 18.99
N GLN A 507 0.96 7.29 19.82
CA GLN A 507 2.37 7.03 20.08
C GLN A 507 2.51 5.85 21.02
N HIS A 508 3.35 4.89 20.63
CA HIS A 508 3.63 3.72 21.44
C HIS A 508 5.01 3.84 22.06
N GLY A 509 5.12 3.54 23.36
CA GLY A 509 6.42 3.41 24.01
C GLY A 509 7.24 2.23 23.47
N GLU A 510 8.54 2.22 23.71
CA GLU A 510 9.39 1.09 23.36
C GLU A 510 9.13 -0.10 24.31
N LYS A 511 9.16 -1.32 23.77
CA LYS A 511 9.10 -2.55 24.57
C LYS A 511 10.09 -3.59 24.05
N ASP A 512 10.74 -4.30 24.96
CA ASP A 512 11.71 -5.35 24.65
C ASP A 512 11.26 -6.70 25.19
N TYR A 513 11.27 -7.71 24.33
CA TYR A 513 10.92 -9.09 24.66
C TYR A 513 12.08 -10.03 24.37
N SER A 514 12.36 -10.94 25.32
CA SER A 514 13.20 -12.11 25.06
C SER A 514 12.32 -13.23 24.52
N VAL A 515 12.42 -13.49 23.21
CA VAL A 515 11.59 -14.47 22.50
C VAL A 515 12.36 -15.73 22.12
N THR A 516 13.44 -16.02 22.84
CA THR A 516 14.32 -17.17 22.58
C THR A 516 13.58 -18.49 22.76
N ASN A 517 13.56 -19.33 21.74
CA ASN A 517 13.06 -20.71 21.82
C ASN A 517 14.17 -21.64 22.31
N TYR A 518 14.14 -22.04 23.58
CA TYR A 518 15.18 -22.87 24.19
C TYR A 518 15.30 -24.26 23.59
N LEU A 519 14.20 -24.84 23.07
CA LEU A 519 14.24 -26.13 22.41
C LEU A 519 14.95 -26.01 21.05
N GLU A 520 14.61 -24.98 20.27
CA GLU A 520 15.27 -24.69 19.00
C GLU A 520 16.75 -24.38 19.20
N SER A 521 17.09 -23.51 20.16
CA SER A 521 18.47 -23.18 20.53
C SER A 521 19.27 -24.42 20.95
N CYS A 522 18.67 -25.31 21.75
CA CYS A 522 19.30 -26.57 22.15
C CYS A 522 19.50 -27.50 20.95
N CYS A 523 18.50 -27.65 20.09
CA CYS A 523 18.61 -28.46 18.87
C CYS A 523 19.70 -27.93 17.93
N ILE A 524 19.81 -26.61 17.73
CA ILE A 524 20.84 -25.99 16.90
C ILE A 524 22.22 -26.19 17.51
N CYS A 525 22.36 -25.99 18.82
CA CYS A 525 23.60 -26.27 19.54
C CYS A 525 24.03 -27.73 19.38
N LEU A 526 23.14 -28.69 19.60
CA LEU A 526 23.44 -30.12 19.47
C LEU A 526 23.75 -30.54 18.03
N ARG A 527 22.97 -30.07 17.05
CA ARG A 527 23.18 -30.41 15.62
C ARG A 527 24.46 -29.80 15.05
N SER A 528 24.88 -28.66 15.56
CA SER A 528 26.15 -28.04 15.20
C SER A 528 27.34 -28.56 16.02
N LEU A 529 27.16 -29.58 16.85
CA LEU A 529 28.19 -30.10 17.78
C LEU A 529 28.78 -28.99 18.67
N GLY A 530 27.94 -28.02 19.05
CA GLY A 530 28.29 -26.86 19.87
C GLY A 530 28.91 -25.69 19.11
N LEU A 531 29.19 -25.83 17.80
CA LEU A 531 29.87 -24.79 17.02
C LEU A 531 29.00 -23.52 16.86
N ALA A 532 27.70 -23.68 16.62
CA ALA A 532 26.78 -22.54 16.54
C ALA A 532 26.40 -21.99 17.93
N GLY A 533 26.69 -22.75 19.00
CA GLY A 533 26.35 -22.36 20.37
C GLY A 533 24.85 -22.19 20.60
N TRP A 534 24.51 -21.41 21.62
CA TRP A 534 23.13 -21.13 22.00
C TRP A 534 22.57 -19.96 21.18
N GLN A 535 21.53 -20.22 20.39
CA GLN A 535 20.82 -19.15 19.70
C GLN A 535 19.95 -18.35 20.69
N THR A 536 19.97 -17.03 20.56
CA THR A 536 19.14 -16.08 21.29
C THR A 536 18.31 -15.28 20.30
N GLN A 537 17.06 -15.00 20.66
CA GLN A 537 16.15 -14.19 19.86
C GLN A 537 15.55 -13.08 20.74
N ARG A 538 15.62 -11.84 20.25
CA ARG A 538 15.06 -10.64 20.88
C ARG A 538 14.11 -9.95 19.93
N LEU A 539 12.98 -9.50 20.46
CA LEU A 539 11.96 -8.74 19.74
C LEU A 539 11.85 -7.37 20.41
N HIS A 540 12.22 -6.32 19.68
CA HIS A 540 12.08 -4.93 20.12
C HIS A 540 10.94 -4.27 19.35
N LEU A 541 9.94 -3.76 20.06
CA LEU A 541 8.82 -3.01 19.50
C LEU A 541 9.11 -1.51 19.65
N GLY A 542 9.65 -0.91 18.59
CA GLY A 542 9.87 0.53 18.50
C GLY A 542 8.58 1.29 18.16
N GLU A 543 8.65 2.63 18.06
CA GLU A 543 7.47 3.46 17.78
C GLU A 543 6.80 3.11 16.43
N GLU A 544 7.60 2.86 15.38
CA GLU A 544 7.12 2.70 14.00
C GLU A 544 7.56 1.40 13.32
N GLU A 545 8.54 0.71 13.89
CA GLU A 545 9.04 -0.56 13.38
C GLU A 545 9.24 -1.59 14.50
N VAL A 546 9.14 -2.85 14.11
CA VAL A 546 9.52 -3.99 14.92
C VAL A 546 10.90 -4.48 14.50
N THR A 547 11.75 -4.78 15.48
CA THR A 547 13.09 -5.33 15.27
C THR A 547 13.16 -6.75 15.84
N LEU A 548 13.47 -7.72 15.01
CA LEU A 548 13.73 -9.11 15.40
C LEU A 548 15.23 -9.41 15.26
N THR A 549 15.93 -9.58 16.37
CA THR A 549 17.35 -9.94 16.37
C THR A 549 17.53 -11.40 16.75
N LYS A 550 18.13 -12.18 15.86
CA LYS A 550 18.58 -13.56 16.08
C LYS A 550 20.10 -13.56 16.18
N LYS A 551 20.64 -14.13 17.25
CA LYS A 551 22.08 -14.19 17.48
C LYS A 551 22.47 -15.56 18.00
N ASP A 552 23.47 -16.17 17.38
CA ASP A 552 24.15 -17.37 17.86
C ASP A 552 25.67 -17.09 17.93
N PHE A 553 26.52 -18.11 18.12
CA PHE A 553 27.98 -17.91 18.21
C PHE A 553 28.62 -17.58 16.84
N CYS A 554 27.95 -17.95 15.76
CA CYS A 554 28.46 -17.86 14.40
C CYS A 554 27.87 -16.67 13.63
N ALA A 555 26.65 -16.26 13.97
CA ALA A 555 25.85 -15.36 13.17
C ALA A 555 25.03 -14.38 14.03
N THR A 556 24.74 -13.24 13.44
CA THR A 556 23.73 -12.29 13.95
C THR A 556 22.94 -11.81 12.76
N SER A 557 21.64 -12.02 12.80
CA SER A 557 20.69 -11.50 11.83
C SER A 557 19.73 -10.57 12.56
N THR A 558 19.56 -9.38 12.02
CA THR A 558 18.58 -8.41 12.51
C THR A 558 17.58 -8.20 11.41
N MET A 559 16.31 -8.08 11.76
CA MET A 559 15.25 -7.78 10.81
C MET A 559 14.39 -6.66 11.36
N ARG A 560 14.44 -5.49 10.74
CA ARG A 560 13.59 -4.34 11.03
C ARG A 560 12.51 -4.18 9.98
N MET A 561 11.25 -4.20 10.42
CA MET A 561 10.09 -4.06 9.55
C MET A 561 9.11 -3.01 10.09
N PRO A 562 8.55 -2.14 9.25
CA PRO A 562 7.44 -1.28 9.65
C PRO A 562 6.20 -2.11 9.98
N TYR A 563 5.34 -1.61 10.87
CA TYR A 563 4.09 -2.29 11.24
C TYR A 563 3.13 -2.50 10.05
N ALA A 564 3.28 -1.69 9.00
CA ALA A 564 2.59 -1.82 7.72
C ALA A 564 2.90 -3.15 7.00
N GLN A 565 4.03 -3.78 7.25
CA GLN A 565 4.52 -4.97 6.52
C GLN A 565 4.46 -6.26 7.35
N LEU A 566 3.90 -6.22 8.56
CA LEU A 566 3.91 -7.39 9.46
C LEU A 566 3.04 -8.57 9.00
N GLY A 567 2.07 -8.34 8.10
CA GLY A 567 1.09 -9.34 7.73
C GLY A 567 0.17 -9.70 8.90
N SER A 568 -0.03 -11.00 9.14
CA SER A 568 -0.78 -11.49 10.32
C SER A 568 0.07 -11.44 11.59
N VAL A 569 -0.55 -11.26 12.75
CA VAL A 569 0.14 -11.28 14.06
C VAL A 569 -0.65 -12.06 15.12
N ASP A 570 -1.62 -12.87 14.70
CA ASP A 570 -2.45 -13.65 15.62
C ASP A 570 -1.70 -14.86 16.19
N VAL A 571 -2.13 -15.27 17.39
CA VAL A 571 -1.62 -16.46 18.07
C VAL A 571 -2.07 -17.73 17.34
N GLU A 572 -1.11 -18.57 16.96
CA GLU A 572 -1.34 -19.93 16.54
C GLU A 572 -1.03 -20.90 17.68
N THR A 573 -1.98 -21.79 17.93
CA THR A 573 -1.85 -22.92 18.84
C THR A 573 -1.40 -24.15 18.06
N ILE A 574 -0.35 -24.81 18.53
CA ILE A 574 0.23 -26.03 17.96
C ILE A 574 0.38 -27.11 19.06
N CYS A 575 0.61 -28.37 18.65
CA CYS A 575 0.88 -29.50 19.55
C CYS A 575 -0.21 -29.75 20.61
N CYS A 576 -1.46 -29.97 20.21
CA CYS A 576 -2.56 -30.32 21.14
C CYS A 576 -2.85 -29.24 22.20
N GLY A 577 -2.60 -27.97 21.89
CA GLY A 577 -2.85 -26.88 22.84
C GLY A 577 -1.70 -26.57 23.80
N SER A 578 -0.55 -27.26 23.70
CA SER A 578 0.56 -27.06 24.65
C SER A 578 1.54 -25.97 24.24
N CYS A 579 1.56 -25.60 22.95
CA CYS A 579 2.53 -24.67 22.40
C CYS A 579 1.81 -23.58 21.58
N PHE A 580 2.31 -22.35 21.68
CA PHE A 580 1.77 -21.15 21.07
C PHE A 580 2.91 -20.42 20.34
N LYS A 581 2.61 -19.86 19.17
CA LYS A 581 3.52 -19.01 18.40
C LYS A 581 2.75 -17.84 17.80
N VAL A 582 3.46 -16.75 17.51
CA VAL A 582 2.96 -15.67 16.64
C VAL A 582 3.72 -15.76 15.33
N GLU A 583 3.00 -15.91 14.23
CA GLU A 583 3.57 -15.93 12.89
C GLU A 583 3.31 -14.59 12.22
N THR A 584 4.40 -13.91 11.85
CA THR A 584 4.40 -12.67 11.08
C THR A 584 5.04 -12.92 9.72
N ASP A 585 4.83 -12.02 8.76
CA ASP A 585 5.47 -12.14 7.44
C ASP A 585 7.02 -12.04 7.53
N GLY A 586 7.56 -11.48 8.63
CA GLY A 586 9.00 -11.49 8.92
C GLY A 586 9.49 -12.62 9.82
N GLY A 587 8.63 -13.55 10.20
CA GLY A 587 9.02 -14.78 10.86
C GLY A 587 8.22 -15.14 12.10
N ILE A 588 8.63 -16.26 12.68
CA ILE A 588 7.95 -16.92 13.79
C ILE A 588 8.55 -16.46 15.13
N ILE A 589 7.66 -16.10 16.05
CA ILE A 589 7.96 -15.71 17.43
C ILE A 589 7.42 -16.81 18.36
N GLN A 590 8.32 -17.53 19.02
CA GLN A 590 7.97 -18.65 19.90
C GLN A 590 8.88 -18.68 21.17
N PRO A 591 8.72 -17.74 22.12
CA PRO A 591 9.42 -17.75 23.40
C PRO A 591 9.40 -19.11 24.12
N LYS A 592 10.53 -19.47 24.73
CA LYS A 592 10.76 -20.67 25.54
C LYS A 592 10.54 -21.96 24.75
N CYS A 593 9.39 -22.59 24.87
CA CYS A 593 8.98 -23.76 24.08
C CYS A 593 7.66 -23.52 23.34
N GLY A 594 7.22 -22.27 23.25
CA GLY A 594 5.85 -21.89 22.95
C GLY A 594 4.89 -22.13 24.12
N CYS A 595 5.37 -22.55 25.29
CA CYS A 595 4.49 -22.92 26.40
C CYS A 595 4.05 -21.71 27.26
N ASP A 596 4.60 -20.52 27.01
CA ASP A 596 4.26 -19.30 27.74
C ASP A 596 3.17 -18.51 27.00
N LYS A 597 1.93 -18.97 27.20
CA LYS A 597 0.77 -18.37 26.56
C LYS A 597 0.61 -16.88 26.91
N GLY A 598 0.86 -16.51 28.17
CA GLY A 598 0.69 -15.13 28.63
C GLY A 598 1.61 -14.16 27.88
N LEU A 599 2.89 -14.52 27.73
CA LEU A 599 3.85 -13.72 26.97
C LEU A 599 3.50 -13.67 25.47
N ILE A 600 3.04 -14.78 24.89
CA ILE A 600 2.62 -14.83 23.48
C ILE A 600 1.37 -13.96 23.23
N ASP A 601 0.37 -14.05 24.10
CA ASP A 601 -0.86 -13.26 24.01
C ASP A 601 -0.53 -11.76 24.13
N GLU A 602 0.35 -11.37 25.07
CA GLU A 602 0.82 -9.99 25.22
C GLU A 602 1.53 -9.47 23.95
N ILE A 603 2.47 -10.26 23.40
CA ILE A 603 3.19 -9.89 22.18
C ILE A 603 2.22 -9.75 21.00
N SER A 604 1.27 -10.68 20.85
CA SER A 604 0.27 -10.64 19.78
C SER A 604 -0.64 -9.43 19.90
N GLU A 605 -1.10 -9.10 21.10
CA GLU A 605 -1.95 -7.93 21.38
C GLU A 605 -1.22 -6.62 21.07
N ASP A 606 0.03 -6.47 21.53
CA ASP A 606 0.84 -5.30 21.25
C ASP A 606 1.13 -5.13 19.76
N LEU A 607 1.53 -6.21 19.07
CA LEU A 607 1.78 -6.19 17.63
C LEU A 607 0.50 -5.85 16.85
N GLN A 608 -0.65 -6.40 17.23
CA GLN A 608 -1.93 -6.10 16.58
C GLN A 608 -2.34 -4.66 16.83
N ASN A 609 -2.18 -4.14 18.05
CA ASN A 609 -2.48 -2.75 18.36
C ASN A 609 -1.63 -1.79 17.52
N ARG A 610 -0.32 -2.01 17.45
CA ARG A 610 0.60 -1.21 16.62
C ARG A 610 0.34 -1.37 15.13
N LYS A 611 -0.03 -2.56 14.65
CA LYS A 611 -0.44 -2.78 13.26
C LYS A 611 -1.70 -1.98 12.90
N VAL A 612 -2.69 -1.92 13.79
CA VAL A 612 -3.93 -1.15 13.55
C VAL A 612 -3.69 0.35 13.62
N THR A 613 -2.83 0.81 14.54
CA THR A 613 -2.58 2.24 14.79
C THR A 613 -1.43 2.82 13.97
N ARG A 614 -0.49 2.02 13.46
CA ARG A 614 0.69 2.46 12.69
C ARG A 614 0.91 1.72 11.36
N GLY A 615 0.06 0.75 11.01
CA GLY A 615 0.13 0.01 9.74
C GLY A 615 -0.83 0.55 8.68
N ASN A 616 -1.14 -0.28 7.67
CA ASN A 616 -1.98 0.10 6.52
C ASN A 616 -3.40 0.53 6.92
N ILE A 617 -3.95 -0.04 8.00
CA ILE A 617 -5.27 0.36 8.52
C ILE A 617 -5.24 1.81 8.99
N ALA A 618 -4.18 2.23 9.69
CA ALA A 618 -4.00 3.60 10.14
C ALA A 618 -3.94 4.57 8.97
N GLN A 619 -3.18 4.24 7.92
CA GLN A 619 -3.07 5.06 6.72
C GLN A 619 -4.43 5.29 6.04
N VAL A 620 -5.23 4.24 5.86
CA VAL A 620 -6.59 4.36 5.29
C VAL A 620 -7.46 5.26 6.15
N ARG A 621 -7.45 5.04 7.47
CA ARG A 621 -8.24 5.84 8.43
C ARG A 621 -7.83 7.32 8.44
N MET A 622 -6.53 7.62 8.40
CA MET A 622 -6.03 9.01 8.30
C MET A 622 -6.47 9.66 6.99
N GLN A 623 -6.45 8.92 5.89
CA GLN A 623 -6.85 9.44 4.61
C GLN A 623 -8.35 9.73 4.53
N GLU A 624 -9.17 8.91 5.17
CA GLU A 624 -10.61 9.19 5.37
C GLU A 624 -10.82 10.47 6.18
N ASN A 625 -10.12 10.62 7.31
CA ASN A 625 -10.17 11.84 8.12
C ASN A 625 -9.74 13.08 7.31
N LEU A 626 -8.64 12.98 6.58
CA LEU A 626 -8.14 14.06 5.73
C LEU A 626 -9.18 14.43 4.65
N MET A 627 -9.81 13.45 4.01
CA MET A 627 -10.86 13.70 3.02
C MET A 627 -12.08 14.37 3.62
N ILE A 628 -12.49 13.98 4.82
CA ILE A 628 -13.57 14.65 5.56
C ILE A 628 -13.22 16.12 5.79
N GLU A 629 -12.02 16.43 6.28
CA GLU A 629 -11.59 17.80 6.55
C GLU A 629 -11.44 18.64 5.28
N VAL A 630 -10.89 18.07 4.19
CA VAL A 630 -10.79 18.76 2.89
C VAL A 630 -12.18 19.05 2.30
N ILE A 631 -13.16 18.16 2.47
CA ILE A 631 -14.54 18.40 2.04
C ILE A 631 -15.17 19.52 2.86
N LYS A 632 -14.99 19.53 4.19
CA LYS A 632 -15.47 20.62 5.05
C LYS A 632 -14.85 21.95 4.60
N LEU A 633 -13.53 21.98 4.41
CA LEU A 633 -12.81 23.14 3.90
C LEU A 633 -13.35 23.64 2.55
N GLY A 634 -13.68 22.72 1.65
CA GLY A 634 -14.35 23.04 0.38
C GLY A 634 -15.65 23.79 0.59
N VAL A 635 -16.55 23.22 1.38
CA VAL A 635 -17.85 23.86 1.68
C VAL A 635 -17.64 25.22 2.35
N GLN A 636 -16.70 25.34 3.27
CA GLN A 636 -16.39 26.60 3.96
C GLN A 636 -15.91 27.68 2.97
N LEU A 637 -14.99 27.35 2.07
CA LEU A 637 -14.50 28.29 1.06
C LEU A 637 -15.59 28.64 0.03
N ASP A 638 -16.43 27.68 -0.39
CA ASP A 638 -17.56 27.93 -1.28
C ASP A 638 -18.55 28.94 -0.67
N GLN A 639 -18.81 28.86 0.65
CA GLN A 639 -19.67 29.82 1.36
C GLN A 639 -19.03 31.22 1.45
N ILE A 640 -17.71 31.30 1.67
CA ILE A 640 -16.97 32.56 1.64
C ILE A 640 -17.02 33.16 0.23
N ALA A 641 -16.68 32.38 -0.79
CA ALA A 641 -16.70 32.81 -2.20
C ALA A 641 -18.06 33.41 -2.56
N ARG A 642 -19.15 32.76 -2.16
CA ARG A 642 -20.51 33.28 -2.36
C ARG A 642 -20.73 34.62 -1.69
N LYS A 643 -20.36 34.75 -0.40
CA LYS A 643 -20.52 36.01 0.35
C LYS A 643 -19.76 37.15 -0.33
N GLU A 644 -18.62 36.86 -0.94
CA GLU A 644 -17.78 37.82 -1.68
C GLU A 644 -18.20 38.02 -3.14
N GLY A 645 -19.21 37.28 -3.63
CA GLY A 645 -19.64 37.34 -5.02
C GLY A 645 -18.60 36.79 -6.01
N VAL A 646 -17.76 35.87 -5.58
CA VAL A 646 -16.82 35.14 -6.42
C VAL A 646 -17.52 33.90 -6.99
N VAL A 647 -17.50 33.75 -8.32
CA VAL A 647 -18.12 32.61 -9.01
C VAL A 647 -17.06 31.55 -9.28
N TYR A 648 -17.31 30.32 -8.85
CA TYR A 648 -16.52 29.15 -9.20
C TYR A 648 -17.36 28.14 -10.01
N PRO A 649 -16.84 27.58 -11.11
CA PRO A 649 -15.53 27.84 -11.67
C PRO A 649 -15.42 29.24 -12.31
N PRO A 650 -14.26 29.90 -12.23
CA PRO A 650 -14.05 31.23 -12.81
C PRO A 650 -14.08 31.19 -14.34
N SER A 651 -14.31 32.34 -14.96
CA SER A 651 -14.13 32.49 -16.40
C SER A 651 -12.63 32.40 -16.77
N GLN A 652 -12.32 32.04 -18.02
CA GLN A 652 -10.94 32.01 -18.50
C GLN A 652 -10.28 33.41 -18.43
N GLU A 653 -11.04 34.48 -18.62
CA GLU A 653 -10.55 35.87 -18.45
C GLU A 653 -10.15 36.15 -17.00
N THR A 654 -10.99 35.76 -16.04
CA THR A 654 -10.70 35.88 -14.61
C THR A 654 -9.48 35.05 -14.22
N MET A 655 -9.34 33.83 -14.79
CA MET A 655 -8.17 32.99 -14.58
C MET A 655 -6.90 33.69 -15.07
N ILE A 656 -6.90 34.23 -16.29
CA ILE A 656 -5.74 34.93 -16.85
C ILE A 656 -5.41 36.19 -16.03
N GLN A 657 -6.42 36.91 -15.56
CA GLN A 657 -6.23 38.11 -14.76
C GLN A 657 -5.55 37.82 -13.41
N VAL A 658 -5.94 36.75 -12.71
CA VAL A 658 -5.43 36.44 -11.37
C VAL A 658 -4.16 35.60 -11.41
N PHE A 659 -4.07 34.66 -12.35
CA PHE A 659 -3.00 33.66 -12.42
C PHE A 659 -2.02 33.88 -13.58
N GLY A 660 -2.24 34.86 -14.45
CA GLY A 660 -1.38 35.16 -15.60
C GLY A 660 -1.68 34.30 -16.84
N PRO A 661 -0.90 34.43 -17.93
CA PRO A 661 -1.07 33.64 -19.15
C PRO A 661 -0.54 32.21 -18.95
N GLY A 662 -1.32 31.19 -19.31
CA GLY A 662 -0.93 29.77 -19.16
C GLY A 662 -1.91 28.83 -18.44
N PRO A 663 -2.72 29.26 -17.46
CA PRO A 663 -3.63 28.36 -16.75
C PRO A 663 -4.79 28.01 -17.68
N LYS A 664 -4.83 26.79 -18.18
CA LYS A 664 -6.01 26.25 -18.84
C LYS A 664 -7.00 25.81 -17.77
N GLN A 665 -8.24 26.26 -17.90
CA GLN A 665 -9.32 25.70 -17.09
C GLN A 665 -9.37 24.20 -17.37
N ARG A 666 -9.24 23.38 -16.33
CA ARG A 666 -9.40 21.93 -16.48
C ARG A 666 -10.82 21.71 -16.96
N SER A 667 -11.00 21.04 -18.10
CA SER A 667 -12.34 20.71 -18.61
C SER A 667 -13.06 19.91 -17.53
N GLN A 668 -14.04 20.53 -16.88
CA GLN A 668 -14.78 19.91 -15.79
C GLN A 668 -15.52 18.69 -16.33
N SER A 669 -14.92 17.51 -16.16
CA SER A 669 -15.59 16.22 -16.37
C SER A 669 -16.09 15.63 -15.05
N PHE A 670 -15.75 16.24 -13.91
CA PHE A 670 -16.31 15.94 -12.59
C PHE A 670 -17.59 16.75 -12.34
N GLN A 671 -18.58 16.64 -13.23
CA GLN A 671 -19.95 16.68 -12.71
C GLN A 671 -20.12 15.40 -11.91
N PHE A 672 -20.57 15.47 -10.66
CA PHE A 672 -21.08 14.30 -9.94
C PHE A 672 -22.04 13.59 -10.90
N ARG A 673 -21.58 12.52 -11.57
CA ARG A 673 -22.45 11.71 -12.41
C ARG A 673 -23.56 11.27 -11.47
N ARG A 674 -24.78 11.77 -11.69
CA ARG A 674 -25.97 11.20 -11.08
C ARG A 674 -25.84 9.70 -11.29
N GLY A 675 -25.74 8.95 -10.20
CA GLY A 675 -25.71 7.51 -10.24
C GLY A 675 -27.05 7.04 -10.78
N ASP A 676 -27.17 6.91 -12.09
CA ASP A 676 -28.25 6.13 -12.67
C ASP A 676 -27.99 4.69 -12.23
N GLY A 677 -28.69 4.27 -11.18
CA GLY A 677 -28.63 2.94 -10.55
C GLY A 677 -29.15 1.81 -11.46
N ARG A 678 -28.72 1.78 -12.72
CA ARG A 678 -28.94 0.66 -13.62
C ARG A 678 -27.69 -0.22 -13.61
N SER A 679 -27.77 -1.26 -12.80
CA SER A 679 -26.95 -2.46 -13.02
C SER A 679 -27.06 -2.88 -14.50
N PRO A 680 -25.94 -3.21 -15.16
CA PRO A 680 -26.02 -3.76 -16.50
C PRO A 680 -26.71 -5.13 -16.41
N LYS A 681 -27.91 -5.23 -16.99
CA LYS A 681 -28.52 -6.54 -17.27
C LYS A 681 -27.58 -7.29 -18.21
N PRO A 682 -27.30 -8.58 -17.99
CA PRO A 682 -26.48 -9.36 -18.90
C PRO A 682 -27.21 -9.47 -20.24
N THR A 683 -26.62 -8.88 -21.28
CA THR A 683 -27.06 -9.08 -22.66
C THR A 683 -26.72 -10.52 -23.05
N LEU A 684 -27.74 -11.37 -23.11
CA LEU A 684 -27.65 -12.69 -23.74
C LEU A 684 -27.31 -12.51 -25.23
N LEU A 685 -26.03 -12.68 -25.57
CA LEU A 685 -25.58 -12.87 -26.93
C LEU A 685 -26.01 -14.28 -27.37
N GLY A 686 -27.05 -14.34 -28.20
CA GLY A 686 -27.46 -15.55 -28.89
C GLY A 686 -26.40 -15.97 -29.91
N CYS A 687 -25.69 -17.06 -29.63
CA CYS A 687 -24.83 -17.73 -30.60
C CYS A 687 -25.69 -18.44 -31.65
N CYS A 688 -25.79 -17.87 -32.85
CA CYS A 688 -26.22 -18.61 -34.04
C CYS A 688 -25.06 -19.49 -34.51
N PHE A 689 -25.17 -20.81 -34.26
CA PHE A 689 -24.33 -21.81 -34.91
C PHE A 689 -24.75 -21.96 -36.37
N GLY A 690 -23.94 -21.43 -37.29
CA GLY A 690 -23.95 -21.83 -38.69
C GLY A 690 -22.91 -22.93 -38.90
N SER A 691 -23.36 -24.15 -39.17
CA SER A 691 -22.52 -25.26 -39.61
C SER A 691 -22.04 -25.02 -41.05
N PRO A 692 -20.76 -25.22 -41.39
CA PRO A 692 -20.38 -25.45 -42.77
C PRO A 692 -20.36 -26.95 -43.05
N SER A 693 -21.02 -27.32 -44.14
CA SER A 693 -20.90 -28.61 -44.80
C SER A 693 -19.54 -28.68 -45.49
N PHE A 694 -18.74 -29.70 -45.16
CA PHE A 694 -17.85 -30.41 -46.07
C PHE A 694 -17.74 -31.86 -45.60
#